data_AF-A0A2N2TSQ1-F1
#
_entry.id   AF-A0A2N2TSQ1-F1
#
_cell.length_a   1.000
_cell.length_b   1.000
_cell.length_c   1.000
_cell.angle_alpha   90.00
_cell.angle_beta   90.00
_cell.angle_gamma   90.00
#
_symmetry.space_group_name_H-M   'P 1'
#
loop_
_entity.id
_entity.type
_entity.pdbx_description
1 polymer ?
#
loop_
_entity_poly.entity_id
_entity_poly.type
_entity_poly.pdbx_seq_one_letter_code
_entity_poly.pdbx_strand_id
1 'polypeptide(L)'
;MHASARLALAFALGLSGTLQAAENLPPLRVDPALLGAGVVAPKPESEPEPKPERMAEKPAVAVPEQPERKVEPPAPVAQETKPTVRQAPVVTEAAASPKPPIPPAAVATPSEGAGPIVPAAPPSPARQAQIERPPQVEAQPVLPPLYSAHADAGLVPALKPSGQLLPHQVDKKAAYPTFIAASRIDGRNDNEVVAQGEAELRKTNTTLTADRLTYWKVEDEMEAEGNVRYTKESEFMAGPKLRLNLTDNTGFFEQPNYSVTRSAKEQKPTYSPTQGAAQPVRKLPSFLPQEKKQKSRIATIAGEVVEGDQKLTTASGHADLIEFQGENRMRLTNATYSTCSAEDPDWYAKVAELNLDYDREIGEARDATVVFKDVPLFYTPWLSFSLNNKRKSGLLTPTFGTSSKSGIEFTQPFYWDIAPNMDATISPRLMSKRGLQINTEYRYLNQDYQGRAQVEWLPNDRLTDSKRYGYSILHIHNNLGNGFSGLLNVSGVSDGTYFRDLSTRITQASQGNMLRQGTLTYGGGWWTASANVQTYQTLQDPDLPPVSKPYQRVPQFTLTASRPEFLAGTAFAFNGEYVNFDHPTLDTGRRVTFYPQLSLPLLSPAWYITPKLGLHSTRYDLNRKTSTGPDTIVRNLPIFSVDAGLAFERDLSWFGKTLAQTLEPRLYYLLVPQRTQNQIPVFDSGLADFNFATIFSDNTYSGVDRIADANQVTAALTSRLIDPQTGEEYVRGMIGQRYYLARQHVTLPGEPARPGGTSDFLAALSGRLMPNTYTDIAWQYDPRDGETERFSIGGRWQPDFAKVLNASYRYTRDHSGITGGTPGIRQVDFSGQWPLGRGWYGVGRFNYSILEKKIIEAIGGLEYNAGCWVGRIVLQRYASASGDTNTALFAQLELNDFSKIGSNPLELLARRIPGYGRINQSPSNPAFGYD
;
A
#
# COMPACT_ATOMS: atom_id res chain seq x y z
N MET A 1 -65.63 -18.90 -8.66
CA MET A 1 -65.93 -20.08 -7.80
C MET A 1 -64.62 -20.76 -7.39
N HIS A 2 -64.65 -21.65 -6.39
CA HIS A 2 -63.46 -22.07 -5.64
C HIS A 2 -62.53 -23.04 -6.38
N ALA A 3 -61.20 -22.87 -6.18
CA ALA A 3 -60.30 -23.91 -5.64
C ALA A 3 -58.83 -23.40 -5.59
N SER A 4 -58.56 -22.36 -4.79
CA SER A 4 -57.19 -21.82 -4.61
C SER A 4 -56.48 -22.46 -3.40
N ALA A 5 -55.14 -22.41 -3.43
CA ALA A 5 -54.22 -22.68 -2.31
C ALA A 5 -54.15 -24.14 -1.77
N ARG A 6 -53.30 -24.98 -2.38
CA ARG A 6 -52.62 -26.11 -1.70
C ARG A 6 -51.39 -26.67 -2.46
N LEU A 7 -50.43 -25.82 -2.82
CA LEU A 7 -49.11 -26.28 -3.31
C LEU A 7 -47.95 -25.30 -2.99
N ALA A 8 -47.92 -24.78 -1.77
CA ALA A 8 -46.91 -23.80 -1.32
C ALA A 8 -46.56 -23.94 0.19
N LEU A 9 -46.53 -25.18 0.72
CA LEU A 9 -46.22 -25.42 2.13
C LEU A 9 -45.60 -26.82 2.35
N ALA A 10 -44.36 -27.02 1.88
CA ALA A 10 -43.65 -28.31 1.95
C ALA A 10 -42.14 -28.23 2.26
N PHE A 11 -41.60 -27.04 2.55
CA PHE A 11 -40.16 -26.84 2.86
C PHE A 11 -39.91 -25.95 4.08
N ALA A 12 -40.92 -25.77 4.93
CA ALA A 12 -40.85 -24.96 6.15
C ALA A 12 -41.54 -25.68 7.33
N LEU A 13 -40.92 -26.77 7.80
CA LEU A 13 -41.08 -27.37 9.14
C LEU A 13 -40.12 -28.57 9.23
N GLY A 14 -39.12 -28.51 10.11
CA GLY A 14 -38.06 -29.51 10.07
C GLY A 14 -36.96 -29.43 11.14
N LEU A 15 -37.28 -28.94 12.36
CA LEU A 15 -36.59 -29.24 13.63
C LEU A 15 -37.23 -28.44 14.78
N SER A 16 -38.26 -29.01 15.40
CA SER A 16 -38.86 -28.49 16.64
C SER A 16 -38.55 -29.46 17.78
N GLY A 17 -37.63 -29.08 18.68
CA GLY A 17 -37.22 -29.93 19.79
C GLY A 17 -36.63 -29.12 20.95
N THR A 18 -37.23 -29.26 22.13
CA THR A 18 -36.75 -28.82 23.45
C THR A 18 -36.26 -27.37 23.59
N LEU A 19 -37.19 -26.46 23.91
CA LEU A 19 -36.89 -25.33 24.80
C LEU A 19 -38.18 -24.94 25.56
N GLN A 20 -38.27 -25.29 26.84
CA GLN A 20 -39.43 -24.98 27.69
C GLN A 20 -38.98 -24.80 29.15
N ALA A 21 -38.30 -23.69 29.42
CA ALA A 21 -37.96 -23.20 30.76
C ALA A 21 -37.65 -21.68 30.69
N ALA A 22 -37.73 -21.00 31.83
CA ALA A 22 -37.38 -19.58 32.01
C ALA A 22 -38.22 -18.55 31.23
N GLU A 23 -39.50 -18.46 31.58
CA GLU A 23 -40.15 -17.13 31.67
C GLU A 23 -39.53 -16.35 32.86
N ASN A 24 -39.69 -15.02 32.85
CA ASN A 24 -39.16 -14.03 33.82
C ASN A 24 -37.66 -13.69 33.72
N LEU A 25 -37.34 -12.78 32.80
CA LEU A 25 -36.27 -11.79 32.98
C LEU A 25 -36.84 -10.37 32.74
N PRO A 26 -36.51 -9.36 33.56
CA PRO A 26 -37.06 -8.01 33.42
C PRO A 26 -36.41 -7.24 32.26
N PRO A 27 -37.09 -6.24 31.67
CA PRO A 27 -36.51 -5.43 30.61
C PRO A 27 -35.37 -4.56 31.14
N LEU A 28 -34.21 -4.58 30.47
CA LEU A 28 -33.12 -3.65 30.77
C LEU A 28 -33.56 -2.21 30.47
N ARG A 29 -33.68 -1.40 31.52
CA ARG A 29 -33.68 0.06 31.38
C ARG A 29 -32.26 0.52 31.09
N VAL A 30 -32.03 1.11 29.92
CA VAL A 30 -30.84 1.93 29.67
C VAL A 30 -31.06 3.27 30.38
N ASP A 31 -30.12 3.67 31.23
CA ASP A 31 -30.18 4.94 31.95
C ASP A 31 -29.82 6.12 31.01
N PRO A 32 -30.71 7.11 30.81
CA PRO A 32 -30.40 8.30 30.00
C PRO A 32 -29.25 9.15 30.55
N ALA A 33 -28.90 9.02 31.85
CA ALA A 33 -27.85 9.82 32.49
C ALA A 33 -26.43 9.56 31.93
N LEU A 34 -26.22 8.49 31.14
CA LEU A 34 -24.95 8.21 30.47
C LEU A 34 -24.71 9.04 29.19
N LEU A 35 -25.68 9.86 28.75
CA LEU A 35 -25.49 10.81 27.65
C LEU A 35 -25.43 12.24 28.20
N GLY A 36 -24.20 12.69 28.49
CA GLY A 36 -23.93 14.01 29.08
C GLY A 36 -24.25 15.19 28.16
N ALA A 37 -25.52 15.61 28.16
CA ALA A 37 -25.98 16.87 27.56
C ALA A 37 -26.76 17.67 28.61
N GLY A 38 -26.15 18.74 29.12
CA GLY A 38 -26.77 19.60 30.14
C GLY A 38 -27.94 20.42 29.58
N VAL A 39 -29.08 20.39 30.27
CA VAL A 39 -30.27 21.22 29.95
C VAL A 39 -30.59 22.10 31.15
N VAL A 40 -30.76 23.40 30.92
CA VAL A 40 -31.22 24.38 31.91
C VAL A 40 -32.73 24.58 31.77
N ALA A 41 -33.42 24.77 32.90
CA ALA A 41 -34.88 24.81 33.01
C ALA A 41 -35.53 26.16 32.56
N PRO A 42 -36.86 26.23 32.32
CA PRO A 42 -37.44 27.25 31.44
C PRO A 42 -38.45 28.25 32.05
N LYS A 43 -38.69 29.35 31.29
CA LYS A 43 -39.87 30.27 31.29
C LYS A 43 -40.13 31.11 32.57
N PRO A 44 -40.77 32.30 32.46
CA PRO A 44 -42.20 32.45 32.12
C PRO A 44 -42.50 33.38 30.92
N GLU A 45 -43.76 33.82 30.77
CA GLU A 45 -44.36 34.32 29.53
C GLU A 45 -45.51 35.32 29.80
N SER A 46 -45.58 36.42 29.03
CA SER A 46 -46.75 37.33 28.97
C SER A 46 -46.72 38.28 27.75
N GLU A 47 -47.70 38.10 26.85
CA GLU A 47 -48.47 39.04 25.98
C GLU A 47 -48.16 40.56 25.84
N PRO A 48 -48.66 41.27 24.79
CA PRO A 48 -48.94 40.87 23.40
C PRO A 48 -48.56 41.96 22.32
N GLU A 49 -49.15 41.87 21.11
CA GLU A 49 -48.92 42.66 19.87
C GLU A 49 -49.34 44.16 19.92
N PRO A 50 -48.93 45.02 18.96
CA PRO A 50 -49.81 45.25 17.79
C PRO A 50 -49.14 45.56 16.42
N LYS A 51 -49.98 45.45 15.36
CA LYS A 51 -49.89 45.98 13.98
C LYS A 51 -51.18 46.83 13.69
N PRO A 52 -51.41 47.50 12.53
CA PRO A 52 -50.71 47.51 11.23
C PRO A 52 -50.12 48.94 10.93
N GLU A 53 -50.17 49.70 9.81
CA GLU A 53 -50.88 49.73 8.50
C GLU A 53 -49.91 49.96 7.28
N ARG A 54 -50.32 50.71 6.23
CA ARG A 54 -50.26 50.16 4.85
C ARG A 54 -50.42 51.21 3.72
N MET A 55 -49.92 50.82 2.53
CA MET A 55 -50.32 51.24 1.16
C MET A 55 -50.04 52.66 0.60
N ALA A 56 -49.76 52.65 -0.73
CA ALA A 56 -49.90 53.72 -1.74
C ALA A 56 -48.91 54.93 -1.67
N GLU A 57 -48.56 55.63 -2.77
CA GLU A 57 -48.85 55.46 -4.21
C GLU A 57 -47.74 55.99 -5.15
N LYS A 58 -47.99 56.02 -6.47
CA LYS A 58 -47.07 56.39 -7.58
C LYS A 58 -47.40 57.80 -8.15
N PRO A 59 -46.46 58.50 -8.83
CA PRO A 59 -46.43 58.48 -10.30
C PRO A 59 -44.99 58.48 -10.91
N ALA A 60 -44.78 58.98 -12.14
CA ALA A 60 -43.59 58.75 -12.99
C ALA A 60 -43.27 59.90 -13.99
N VAL A 61 -42.31 59.68 -14.92
CA VAL A 61 -41.93 60.52 -16.10
C VAL A 61 -40.99 61.72 -15.74
N ALA A 62 -39.96 62.17 -16.50
CA ALA A 62 -39.55 61.97 -17.91
C ALA A 62 -38.00 61.89 -18.16
N VAL A 63 -37.61 61.80 -19.44
CA VAL A 63 -36.25 61.95 -20.06
C VAL A 63 -36.44 62.81 -21.34
N PRO A 64 -35.65 63.88 -21.62
CA PRO A 64 -34.35 63.84 -22.35
C PRO A 64 -33.27 64.78 -21.69
N GLU A 65 -32.06 65.09 -22.21
CA GLU A 65 -31.58 65.29 -23.59
C GLU A 65 -30.02 65.21 -23.74
N GLN A 66 -29.49 65.40 -24.95
CA GLN A 66 -28.06 65.44 -25.38
C GLN A 66 -27.82 66.76 -26.19
N PRO A 67 -26.62 67.17 -26.72
CA PRO A 67 -25.41 66.41 -27.12
C PRO A 67 -24.03 67.14 -26.92
N GLU A 68 -23.01 66.75 -27.73
CA GLU A 68 -21.73 67.44 -28.08
C GLU A 68 -20.39 66.97 -27.44
N ARG A 69 -19.26 67.33 -28.08
CA ARG A 69 -18.39 66.35 -28.79
C ARG A 69 -16.95 66.84 -29.09
N LYS A 70 -15.90 66.00 -28.88
CA LYS A 70 -14.59 65.83 -29.63
C LYS A 70 -13.61 64.92 -28.80
N VAL A 71 -12.76 63.98 -29.28
CA VAL A 71 -11.77 63.89 -30.43
C VAL A 71 -10.45 64.60 -30.08
N GLU A 72 -9.23 64.00 -30.13
CA GLU A 72 -8.71 62.69 -30.64
C GLU A 72 -7.31 62.33 -30.03
N PRO A 73 -6.76 61.10 -30.20
CA PRO A 73 -5.29 60.91 -30.21
C PRO A 73 -4.72 60.02 -31.36
N PRO A 74 -3.70 60.49 -32.10
CA PRO A 74 -2.94 59.68 -33.06
C PRO A 74 -1.40 59.63 -32.83
N ALA A 75 -0.79 58.48 -33.17
CA ALA A 75 0.60 58.25 -33.63
C ALA A 75 1.84 58.74 -32.82
N PRO A 76 2.98 58.07 -33.00
CA PRO A 76 4.15 58.79 -33.55
C PRO A 76 4.88 58.04 -34.70
N VAL A 77 5.80 58.76 -35.37
CA VAL A 77 6.59 58.32 -36.53
C VAL A 77 8.09 58.16 -36.15
N ALA A 78 8.86 57.43 -36.97
CA ALA A 78 10.25 57.07 -36.73
C ALA A 78 11.29 58.17 -37.05
N GLN A 79 12.48 58.03 -36.44
CA GLN A 79 13.81 58.41 -36.95
C GLN A 79 14.83 57.49 -36.24
N GLU A 80 15.59 56.65 -36.95
CA GLU A 80 16.93 56.92 -37.49
C GLU A 80 18.03 57.25 -36.46
N THR A 81 18.95 56.29 -36.25
CA THR A 81 20.40 56.57 -36.28
C THR A 81 21.21 55.28 -36.46
N LYS A 82 22.41 55.41 -37.02
CA LYS A 82 23.42 54.35 -37.24
C LYS A 82 24.67 54.74 -36.44
N PRO A 83 25.52 53.77 -36.02
CA PRO A 83 26.66 53.44 -36.87
C PRO A 83 27.00 51.93 -36.92
N THR A 84 28.05 51.61 -37.68
CA THR A 84 28.50 50.25 -38.04
C THR A 84 29.98 50.10 -37.70
N VAL A 85 30.51 48.87 -37.43
CA VAL A 85 31.80 48.34 -37.96
C VAL A 85 32.13 46.92 -37.44
N ARG A 86 32.46 46.02 -38.39
CA ARG A 86 33.30 44.77 -38.35
C ARG A 86 33.14 43.75 -37.20
N GLN A 87 32.76 42.47 -37.48
CA GLN A 87 33.49 41.35 -38.16
C GLN A 87 34.63 40.75 -37.31
N ALA A 88 34.92 39.43 -37.28
CA ALA A 88 34.29 38.16 -37.75
C ALA A 88 35.19 36.98 -37.20
N PRO A 89 35.11 35.69 -37.61
CA PRO A 89 34.11 34.91 -38.39
C PRO A 89 33.71 33.55 -37.71
N VAL A 90 32.85 32.77 -38.37
CA VAL A 90 32.92 31.28 -38.57
C VAL A 90 31.88 30.92 -39.68
N VAL A 91 32.03 29.77 -40.35
CA VAL A 91 31.25 29.27 -41.51
C VAL A 91 31.04 27.74 -41.38
N THR A 92 30.15 27.04 -42.11
CA THR A 92 29.51 27.31 -43.43
C THR A 92 28.12 26.63 -43.54
N GLU A 93 27.43 26.81 -44.69
CA GLU A 93 26.42 25.89 -45.29
C GLU A 93 25.01 25.76 -44.64
N ALA A 94 23.92 25.55 -45.40
CA ALA A 94 23.70 25.63 -46.87
C ALA A 94 22.21 25.90 -47.18
N ALA A 95 21.91 26.57 -48.31
CA ALA A 95 20.53 26.72 -48.82
C ALA A 95 20.46 27.12 -50.31
N ALA A 96 19.58 26.46 -51.08
CA ALA A 96 19.00 26.96 -52.34
C ALA A 96 17.68 26.22 -52.67
N SER A 97 16.71 26.91 -53.26
CA SER A 97 15.33 26.44 -53.56
C SER A 97 15.08 26.54 -55.09
N PRO A 98 13.86 26.77 -55.67
CA PRO A 98 12.45 26.51 -55.28
C PRO A 98 11.57 25.92 -56.43
N LYS A 99 10.29 25.54 -56.16
CA LYS A 99 9.09 25.88 -57.00
C LYS A 99 7.72 25.34 -56.50
N PRO A 100 6.61 26.12 -56.63
CA PRO A 100 5.19 25.69 -56.64
C PRO A 100 4.59 25.83 -58.08
N PRO A 101 3.26 25.80 -58.37
CA PRO A 101 2.03 25.51 -57.57
C PRO A 101 1.02 24.53 -58.25
N ILE A 102 -0.20 24.32 -57.69
CA ILE A 102 -1.57 24.30 -58.34
C ILE A 102 -2.67 23.70 -57.39
N PRO A 103 -3.93 24.23 -57.35
CA PRO A 103 -5.11 23.70 -56.61
C PRO A 103 -6.32 23.38 -57.56
N PRO A 104 -7.63 23.31 -57.16
CA PRO A 104 -8.35 22.80 -55.95
C PRO A 104 -9.50 21.78 -56.30
N ALA A 105 -10.32 21.34 -55.32
CA ALA A 105 -11.66 20.74 -55.55
C ALA A 105 -12.66 20.95 -54.38
N ALA A 106 -13.97 20.81 -54.65
CA ALA A 106 -15.13 21.08 -53.76
C ALA A 106 -15.18 20.21 -52.49
N VAL A 107 -15.77 20.58 -51.33
CA VAL A 107 -16.98 21.38 -50.96
C VAL A 107 -18.32 20.65 -51.12
N ALA A 108 -18.95 20.33 -49.98
CA ALA A 108 -20.37 20.05 -49.84
C ALA A 108 -20.85 20.50 -48.44
N THR A 109 -22.01 21.16 -48.38
CA THR A 109 -22.66 21.63 -47.12
C THR A 109 -23.87 20.77 -46.78
N PRO A 110 -24.29 20.78 -45.50
CA PRO A 110 -25.69 21.13 -45.21
C PRO A 110 -25.81 22.30 -44.20
N SER A 111 -27.01 22.89 -44.12
CA SER A 111 -27.31 24.09 -43.32
C SER A 111 -28.00 23.77 -41.99
N GLU A 112 -27.88 24.70 -41.04
CA GLU A 112 -28.77 25.03 -39.91
C GLU A 112 -29.28 23.95 -38.93
N GLY A 113 -29.33 24.32 -37.63
CA GLY A 113 -30.01 23.49 -36.63
C GLY A 113 -29.60 23.62 -35.15
N ALA A 114 -28.87 24.67 -34.75
CA ALA A 114 -28.36 24.80 -33.37
C ALA A 114 -28.92 26.04 -32.63
N GLY A 115 -29.86 25.81 -31.71
CA GLY A 115 -30.18 26.77 -30.65
C GLY A 115 -29.11 26.76 -29.53
N PRO A 116 -29.16 27.70 -28.56
CA PRO A 116 -28.15 27.81 -27.52
C PRO A 116 -28.19 26.62 -26.55
N ILE A 117 -27.22 25.72 -26.66
CA ILE A 117 -27.03 24.61 -25.72
C ILE A 117 -26.32 25.13 -24.47
N VAL A 118 -26.94 24.92 -23.30
CA VAL A 118 -26.37 25.24 -21.99
C VAL A 118 -25.17 24.31 -21.70
N PRO A 119 -24.04 24.82 -21.19
CA PRO A 119 -22.87 23.99 -20.89
C PRO A 119 -23.19 22.95 -19.81
N ALA A 120 -22.89 21.69 -20.09
CA ALA A 120 -23.08 20.58 -19.16
C ALA A 120 -22.00 20.53 -18.06
N ALA A 121 -22.33 19.96 -16.90
CA ALA A 121 -21.43 19.81 -15.77
C ALA A 121 -20.27 18.81 -16.06
N PRO A 122 -19.08 18.98 -15.43
CA PRO A 122 -17.93 18.12 -15.68
C PRO A 122 -18.13 16.69 -15.13
N PRO A 123 -17.51 15.68 -15.75
CA PRO A 123 -17.68 14.28 -15.35
C PRO A 123 -16.98 13.94 -14.03
N SER A 124 -17.63 13.11 -13.21
CA SER A 124 -17.09 12.61 -11.94
C SER A 124 -15.80 11.78 -12.14
N PRO A 125 -14.84 11.83 -11.20
CA PRO A 125 -13.57 11.10 -11.32
C PRO A 125 -13.79 9.57 -11.32
N ALA A 126 -13.29 8.90 -12.36
CA ALA A 126 -13.40 7.45 -12.50
C ALA A 126 -12.71 6.71 -11.34
N ARG A 127 -13.42 5.76 -10.73
CA ARG A 127 -12.91 4.91 -9.66
C ARG A 127 -11.84 3.97 -10.24
N GLN A 128 -10.57 4.27 -10.00
CA GLN A 128 -9.47 3.37 -10.35
C GLN A 128 -9.70 2.00 -9.71
N ALA A 129 -9.66 0.94 -10.52
CA ALA A 129 -9.69 -0.42 -10.03
C ALA A 129 -8.49 -0.64 -9.10
N GLN A 130 -8.72 -1.26 -7.95
CA GLN A 130 -7.64 -1.82 -7.16
C GLN A 130 -7.05 -2.99 -7.95
N ILE A 131 -5.73 -3.12 -7.97
CA ILE A 131 -5.08 -4.31 -8.52
C ILE A 131 -5.28 -5.41 -7.47
N GLU A 132 -6.34 -6.20 -7.63
CA GLU A 132 -6.48 -7.44 -6.88
C GLU A 132 -5.37 -8.40 -7.33
N ARG A 133 -4.67 -9.01 -6.36
CA ARG A 133 -3.70 -10.07 -6.66
C ARG A 133 -4.45 -11.22 -7.37
N PRO A 134 -3.85 -11.90 -8.36
CA PRO A 134 -4.49 -13.03 -9.03
C PRO A 134 -4.86 -14.11 -8.00
N PRO A 135 -6.01 -14.81 -8.16
CA PRO A 135 -6.42 -15.85 -7.23
C PRO A 135 -5.38 -16.96 -7.19
N GLN A 136 -4.94 -17.35 -5.98
CA GLN A 136 -4.03 -18.47 -5.81
C GLN A 136 -4.74 -19.76 -6.23
N VAL A 137 -4.14 -20.48 -7.18
CA VAL A 137 -4.57 -21.84 -7.53
C VAL A 137 -4.15 -22.77 -6.40
N GLU A 138 -5.10 -23.53 -5.86
CA GLU A 138 -4.85 -24.49 -4.79
C GLU A 138 -4.07 -25.68 -5.37
N ALA A 139 -2.78 -25.77 -5.01
CA ALA A 139 -1.86 -26.74 -5.61
C ALA A 139 -2.17 -28.17 -5.17
N GLN A 140 -2.26 -29.10 -6.13
CA GLN A 140 -2.39 -30.52 -5.82
C GLN A 140 -1.11 -31.06 -5.15
N PRO A 141 -1.23 -31.98 -4.18
CA PRO A 141 -0.07 -32.54 -3.50
C PRO A 141 0.76 -33.43 -4.44
N VAL A 142 1.97 -32.96 -4.77
CA VAL A 142 2.96 -33.74 -5.53
C VAL A 142 3.39 -34.95 -4.70
N LEU A 143 3.34 -36.15 -5.30
CA LEU A 143 3.89 -37.36 -4.69
C LEU A 143 5.42 -37.21 -4.52
N PRO A 144 5.99 -37.42 -3.32
CA PRO A 144 7.42 -37.24 -3.10
C PRO A 144 8.24 -38.27 -3.89
N PRO A 145 9.43 -37.89 -4.40
CA PRO A 145 10.31 -38.83 -5.09
C PRO A 145 10.78 -39.95 -4.15
N LEU A 146 10.96 -41.15 -4.70
CA LEU A 146 11.20 -42.42 -3.99
C LEU A 146 12.44 -42.44 -3.05
N TYR A 147 13.28 -41.40 -3.08
CA TYR A 147 14.42 -41.24 -2.17
C TYR A 147 14.03 -41.14 -0.68
N SER A 148 12.82 -40.68 -0.35
CA SER A 148 12.36 -40.60 1.05
C SER A 148 12.25 -41.97 1.74
N ALA A 149 11.77 -42.99 1.02
CA ALA A 149 11.53 -44.33 1.56
C ALA A 149 12.80 -45.03 2.08
N HIS A 150 13.98 -44.66 1.59
CA HIS A 150 15.26 -45.22 2.05
C HIS A 150 15.83 -44.49 3.28
N ALA A 151 15.39 -43.26 3.56
CA ALA A 151 15.76 -42.52 4.77
C ALA A 151 14.98 -43.03 5.99
N ASP A 152 13.65 -43.19 5.87
CA ASP A 152 12.78 -43.70 6.94
C ASP A 152 13.09 -45.15 7.33
N ALA A 153 13.68 -45.93 6.40
CA ALA A 153 14.16 -47.28 6.66
C ALA A 153 15.48 -47.36 7.46
N GLY A 154 16.14 -46.23 7.75
CA GLY A 154 17.38 -46.17 8.52
C GLY A 154 18.61 -46.77 7.82
N LEU A 155 18.53 -47.07 6.52
CA LEU A 155 19.57 -47.77 5.75
C LEU A 155 20.63 -46.82 5.13
N VAL A 156 20.48 -45.51 5.30
CA VAL A 156 21.50 -44.51 4.96
C VAL A 156 22.10 -43.97 6.26
N PRO A 157 23.44 -43.93 6.43
CA PRO A 157 24.05 -43.31 7.59
C PRO A 157 23.67 -41.82 7.69
N ALA A 158 22.77 -41.49 8.61
CA ALA A 158 22.37 -40.12 8.86
C ALA A 158 23.58 -39.31 9.34
N LEU A 159 24.08 -38.43 8.48
CA LEU A 159 25.09 -37.44 8.84
C LEU A 159 24.53 -36.58 9.97
N LYS A 160 24.95 -36.87 11.20
CA LYS A 160 24.70 -35.97 12.32
C LYS A 160 25.38 -34.64 11.96
N PRO A 161 24.69 -33.49 12.04
CA PRO A 161 25.41 -32.23 12.05
C PRO A 161 26.45 -32.31 13.17
N SER A 162 27.67 -31.84 12.91
CA SER A 162 28.65 -31.65 13.98
C SER A 162 27.96 -30.86 15.08
N GLY A 163 28.03 -31.34 16.32
CA GLY A 163 27.42 -30.63 17.44
C GLY A 163 27.97 -29.20 17.44
N GLN A 164 27.11 -28.21 17.18
CA GLN A 164 27.47 -26.82 17.37
C GLN A 164 28.09 -26.73 18.76
N LEU A 165 29.26 -26.09 18.87
CA LEU A 165 29.86 -25.78 20.15
C LEU A 165 28.90 -24.84 20.88
N LEU A 166 27.99 -25.43 21.66
CA LEU A 166 27.12 -24.71 22.56
C LEU A 166 28.04 -23.87 23.43
N PRO A 167 27.97 -22.52 23.36
CA PRO A 167 28.88 -21.66 24.11
C PRO A 167 28.78 -22.07 25.57
N HIS A 168 29.93 -22.42 26.15
CA HIS A 168 30.01 -23.03 27.48
C HIS A 168 29.26 -22.13 28.47
N GLN A 169 28.21 -22.65 29.11
CA GLN A 169 27.39 -21.84 30.00
C GLN A 169 28.22 -21.49 31.23
N VAL A 170 28.70 -20.24 31.24
CA VAL A 170 29.54 -19.68 32.29
C VAL A 170 28.73 -19.66 33.60
N ASP A 171 29.11 -20.52 34.55
CA ASP A 171 28.59 -20.44 35.90
C ASP A 171 29.26 -19.24 36.58
N LYS A 172 28.48 -18.18 36.82
CA LYS A 172 28.95 -16.95 37.48
C LYS A 172 29.52 -17.16 38.89
N LYS A 173 29.45 -18.37 39.47
CA LYS A 173 30.07 -18.74 40.75
C LYS A 173 31.29 -19.66 40.62
N ALA A 174 31.64 -20.12 39.41
CA ALA A 174 32.84 -20.90 39.19
C ALA A 174 34.08 -19.99 39.15
N ALA A 175 35.12 -20.35 39.91
CA ALA A 175 36.41 -19.67 39.86
C ALA A 175 37.16 -20.04 38.58
N TYR A 176 36.93 -19.29 37.50
CA TYR A 176 37.63 -19.48 36.23
C TYR A 176 39.12 -19.14 36.36
N PRO A 177 40.03 -19.97 35.81
CA PRO A 177 41.46 -19.68 35.87
C PRO A 177 41.80 -18.45 35.04
N THR A 178 42.48 -17.48 35.65
CA THR A 178 43.16 -16.38 34.96
C THR A 178 44.47 -16.92 34.38
N PHE A 179 44.63 -16.86 33.06
CA PHE A 179 45.90 -17.15 32.39
C PHE A 179 46.65 -15.85 32.15
N ILE A 180 47.97 -15.85 32.41
CA ILE A 180 48.85 -14.72 32.14
C ILE A 180 50.09 -15.25 31.40
N ALA A 181 50.45 -14.61 30.28
CA ALA A 181 51.65 -14.91 29.50
C ALA A 181 52.37 -13.60 29.16
N ALA A 182 53.71 -13.63 29.13
CA ALA A 182 54.55 -12.51 28.71
C ALA A 182 56.00 -12.98 28.48
N SER A 183 56.81 -12.12 27.86
CA SER A 183 58.27 -12.30 27.73
C SER A 183 58.98 -12.35 29.09
N ARG A 184 58.45 -11.62 30.08
CA ARG A 184 58.93 -11.60 31.47
C ARG A 184 57.76 -11.47 32.43
N ILE A 185 57.80 -12.22 33.53
CA ILE A 185 56.83 -12.12 34.63
C ILE A 185 57.62 -12.04 35.96
N ASP A 186 57.47 -10.93 36.68
CA ASP A 186 57.93 -10.74 38.05
C ASP A 186 56.71 -10.64 39.00
N GLY A 187 56.93 -10.55 40.31
CA GLY A 187 55.86 -10.25 41.26
C GLY A 187 56.12 -10.74 42.68
N ARG A 188 55.08 -10.68 43.50
CA ARG A 188 55.02 -11.28 44.84
C ARG A 188 53.97 -12.37 44.83
N ASN A 189 54.39 -13.60 45.13
CA ASN A 189 53.51 -14.74 45.02
C ASN A 189 52.23 -14.54 45.86
N ASP A 190 51.11 -14.88 45.26
CA ASP A 190 49.75 -14.76 45.81
C ASP A 190 49.30 -13.35 46.25
N ASN A 191 49.97 -12.30 45.74
CA ASN A 191 49.57 -10.91 45.90
C ASN A 191 49.60 -10.15 44.56
N GLU A 192 50.77 -10.04 43.92
CA GLU A 192 51.00 -9.14 42.78
C GLU A 192 51.74 -9.87 41.65
N VAL A 193 51.29 -9.71 40.40
CA VAL A 193 51.93 -10.22 39.18
C VAL A 193 52.21 -9.06 38.23
N VAL A 194 53.46 -8.89 37.82
CA VAL A 194 53.90 -7.87 36.85
C VAL A 194 54.42 -8.57 35.60
N ALA A 195 53.63 -8.55 34.54
CA ALA A 195 53.94 -9.10 33.22
C ALA A 195 54.44 -7.99 32.28
N GLN A 196 55.48 -8.28 31.49
CA GLN A 196 56.17 -7.32 30.62
C GLN A 196 56.60 -7.95 29.28
N GLY A 197 56.37 -7.21 28.19
CA GLY A 197 56.72 -7.58 26.82
C GLY A 197 55.76 -8.61 26.24
N GLU A 198 54.84 -8.18 25.38
CA GLU A 198 53.73 -9.01 24.86
C GLU A 198 52.91 -9.65 25.99
N ALA A 199 52.48 -8.84 26.96
CA ALA A 199 51.75 -9.32 28.13
C ALA A 199 50.27 -9.58 27.79
N GLU A 200 49.87 -10.85 27.75
CA GLU A 200 48.48 -11.30 27.57
C GLU A 200 47.88 -11.77 28.90
N LEU A 201 46.64 -11.32 29.20
CA LEU A 201 45.80 -11.88 30.26
C LEU A 201 44.48 -12.38 29.66
N ARG A 202 44.09 -13.61 30.01
CA ARG A 202 42.83 -14.23 29.59
C ARG A 202 42.04 -14.68 30.81
N LYS A 203 40.77 -14.26 30.90
CA LYS A 203 39.84 -14.66 31.96
C LYS A 203 38.43 -14.78 31.39
N THR A 204 37.85 -15.98 31.41
CA THR A 204 36.52 -16.27 30.84
C THR A 204 36.39 -15.82 29.37
N ASN A 205 35.51 -14.86 29.05
CA ASN A 205 35.29 -14.33 27.70
C ASN A 205 36.13 -13.07 27.39
N THR A 206 37.04 -12.70 28.30
CA THR A 206 37.87 -11.49 28.23
C THR A 206 39.30 -11.84 27.88
N THR A 207 39.87 -11.14 26.89
CA THR A 207 41.30 -11.18 26.56
C THR A 207 41.85 -9.76 26.54
N LEU A 208 42.95 -9.52 27.24
CA LEU A 208 43.70 -8.27 27.21
C LEU A 208 45.14 -8.52 26.76
N THR A 209 45.71 -7.62 25.95
CA THR A 209 47.14 -7.56 25.63
C THR A 209 47.69 -6.16 25.89
N ALA A 210 48.91 -6.04 26.43
CA ALA A 210 49.61 -4.76 26.65
C ALA A 210 51.14 -4.92 26.65
N ASP A 211 51.88 -3.81 26.62
CA ASP A 211 53.33 -3.79 26.79
C ASP A 211 53.72 -4.15 28.23
N ARG A 212 52.94 -3.66 29.20
CA ARG A 212 53.05 -3.96 30.63
C ARG A 212 51.66 -4.20 31.23
N LEU A 213 51.57 -5.21 32.09
CA LEU A 213 50.34 -5.57 32.80
C LEU A 213 50.68 -5.86 34.27
N THR A 214 50.02 -5.18 35.19
CA THR A 214 50.07 -5.47 36.63
C THR A 214 48.72 -6.04 37.07
N TYR A 215 48.72 -7.13 37.84
CA TYR A 215 47.50 -7.78 38.34
C TYR A 215 47.65 -8.09 39.83
N TRP A 216 46.76 -7.52 40.63
CA TRP A 216 46.68 -7.72 42.07
C TRP A 216 45.61 -8.78 42.36
N LYS A 217 46.08 -9.96 42.78
CA LYS A 217 45.27 -11.20 42.89
C LYS A 217 44.20 -11.15 43.98
N VAL A 218 44.41 -10.35 45.04
CA VAL A 218 43.52 -10.32 46.21
C VAL A 218 42.32 -9.41 45.95
N GLU A 219 42.56 -8.30 45.26
CA GLU A 219 41.58 -7.32 44.82
C GLU A 219 40.90 -7.73 43.50
N ASP A 220 41.50 -8.65 42.74
CA ASP A 220 41.16 -9.01 41.36
C ASP A 220 41.20 -7.80 40.38
N GLU A 221 42.04 -6.82 40.70
CA GLU A 221 42.26 -5.60 39.92
C GLU A 221 43.49 -5.73 39.01
N MET A 222 43.37 -5.24 37.77
CA MET A 222 44.50 -5.11 36.85
C MET A 222 44.71 -3.66 36.41
N GLU A 223 45.96 -3.33 36.10
CA GLU A 223 46.37 -2.10 35.43
C GLU A 223 47.30 -2.45 34.25
N ALA A 224 46.88 -2.08 33.04
CA ALA A 224 47.58 -2.33 31.79
C ALA A 224 48.04 -0.99 31.19
N GLU A 225 49.30 -0.95 30.73
CA GLU A 225 49.96 0.24 30.19
C GLU A 225 50.68 -0.11 28.88
N GLY A 226 50.53 0.75 27.87
CA GLY A 226 51.18 0.61 26.56
C GLY A 226 50.49 -0.39 25.64
N ASN A 227 50.16 0.07 24.42
CA ASN A 227 49.51 -0.72 23.35
C ASN A 227 48.30 -1.57 23.82
N VAL A 228 47.54 -1.09 24.80
CA VAL A 228 46.51 -1.90 25.46
C VAL A 228 45.40 -2.22 24.46
N ARG A 229 45.04 -3.50 24.33
CA ARG A 229 43.87 -3.98 23.61
C ARG A 229 43.06 -4.86 24.54
N TYR A 230 41.76 -4.60 24.64
CA TYR A 230 40.80 -5.29 25.47
C TYR A 230 39.67 -5.82 24.57
N THR A 231 39.44 -7.13 24.63
CA THR A 231 38.38 -7.81 23.86
C THR A 231 37.46 -8.54 24.84
N LYS A 232 36.16 -8.27 24.76
CA LYS A 232 35.12 -8.92 25.55
C LYS A 232 33.99 -9.34 24.62
N GLU A 233 33.82 -10.65 24.44
CA GLU A 233 32.84 -11.25 23.51
C GLU A 233 32.95 -10.77 22.05
N SER A 234 32.20 -9.73 21.66
CA SER A 234 32.21 -9.12 20.32
C SER A 234 32.45 -7.60 20.36
N GLU A 235 32.97 -7.12 21.49
CA GLU A 235 33.40 -5.74 21.71
C GLU A 235 34.93 -5.68 21.80
N PHE A 236 35.53 -4.72 21.10
CA PHE A 236 36.97 -4.47 21.05
C PHE A 236 37.25 -3.01 21.44
N MET A 237 38.26 -2.79 22.29
CA MET A 237 38.69 -1.48 22.76
C MET A 237 40.22 -1.42 22.80
N ALA A 238 40.83 -0.31 22.38
CA ALA A 238 42.28 -0.15 22.38
C ALA A 238 42.72 1.29 22.70
N GLY A 239 43.78 1.46 23.50
CA GLY A 239 44.25 2.76 23.97
C GLY A 239 45.53 2.68 24.83
N PRO A 240 45.99 3.81 25.39
CA PRO A 240 47.24 3.87 26.17
C PRO A 240 47.20 3.18 27.54
N LYS A 241 46.09 3.27 28.28
CA LYS A 241 45.99 2.79 29.68
C LYS A 241 44.59 2.31 30.06
N LEU A 242 44.51 1.17 30.74
CA LEU A 242 43.27 0.58 31.27
C LEU A 242 43.51 0.08 32.69
N ARG A 243 42.67 0.48 33.64
CA ARG A 243 42.61 -0.07 35.00
C ARG A 243 41.22 -0.64 35.25
N LEU A 244 41.12 -1.91 35.66
CA LEU A 244 39.83 -2.61 35.75
C LEU A 244 39.85 -3.69 36.84
N ASN A 245 38.82 -3.70 37.69
CA ASN A 245 38.48 -4.84 38.53
C ASN A 245 37.77 -5.91 37.68
N LEU A 246 38.33 -7.12 37.63
CA LEU A 246 37.85 -8.21 36.77
C LEU A 246 36.63 -8.96 37.34
N THR A 247 36.31 -8.79 38.62
CA THR A 247 35.12 -9.38 39.26
C THR A 247 33.94 -8.42 39.24
N ASP A 248 34.14 -7.17 39.68
CA ASP A 248 33.08 -6.15 39.72
C ASP A 248 32.82 -5.52 38.32
N ASN A 249 33.76 -5.66 37.38
CA ASN A 249 33.75 -4.99 36.07
C ASN A 249 33.62 -3.46 36.25
N THR A 250 34.45 -2.91 37.13
CA THR A 250 34.53 -1.48 37.50
C THR A 250 35.94 -0.95 37.25
N GLY A 251 36.07 0.29 36.77
CA GLY A 251 37.37 0.86 36.42
C GLY A 251 37.29 1.89 35.29
N PHE A 252 38.40 2.14 34.60
CA PHE A 252 38.48 3.12 33.52
C PHE A 252 39.49 2.76 32.41
N PHE A 253 39.18 3.16 31.18
CA PHE A 253 40.06 3.15 30.02
C PHE A 253 40.29 4.60 29.57
N GLU A 254 41.55 5.05 29.54
CA GLU A 254 41.95 6.37 29.04
C GLU A 254 42.10 6.35 27.52
N GLN A 255 41.54 7.35 26.83
CA GLN A 255 41.60 7.55 25.39
C GLN A 255 41.33 6.33 24.47
N PRO A 256 40.34 5.44 24.76
CA PRO A 256 40.10 4.26 23.94
C PRO A 256 39.44 4.59 22.60
N ASN A 257 39.97 3.97 21.54
CA ASN A 257 39.21 3.65 20.34
C ASN A 257 38.42 2.36 20.60
N TYR A 258 37.14 2.31 20.22
CA TYR A 258 36.27 1.15 20.43
C TYR A 258 35.50 0.73 19.19
N SER A 259 35.11 -0.54 19.16
CA SER A 259 34.26 -1.16 18.15
C SER A 259 33.32 -2.16 18.81
N VAL A 260 32.02 -1.96 18.62
CA VAL A 260 30.94 -2.77 19.22
C VAL A 260 30.13 -3.41 18.10
N THR A 261 30.18 -4.73 18.00
CA THR A 261 29.47 -5.49 16.96
C THR A 261 28.18 -6.09 17.52
N ARG A 262 27.03 -5.57 17.08
CA ARG A 262 25.71 -6.01 17.58
C ARG A 262 25.00 -6.93 16.60
N SER A 263 24.78 -8.17 17.02
CA SER A 263 23.80 -9.06 16.39
C SER A 263 22.38 -8.54 16.62
N ALA A 264 21.56 -8.51 15.58
CA ALA A 264 20.13 -8.27 15.69
C ALA A 264 19.45 -9.49 16.35
N LYS A 265 19.47 -9.56 17.69
CA LYS A 265 18.76 -10.58 18.49
C LYS A 265 17.35 -10.76 17.93
N GLU A 266 17.02 -11.99 17.53
CA GLU A 266 15.78 -12.30 16.81
C GLU A 266 14.56 -11.63 17.47
N GLN A 267 13.96 -10.67 16.76
CA GLN A 267 12.56 -10.38 16.97
C GLN A 267 11.78 -11.63 16.55
N LYS A 268 11.43 -12.48 17.53
CA LYS A 268 10.45 -13.56 17.34
C LYS A 268 9.29 -12.98 16.53
N PRO A 269 8.93 -13.57 15.37
CA PRO A 269 8.16 -12.88 14.36
C PRO A 269 6.86 -12.34 14.94
N THR A 270 6.80 -11.01 15.09
CA THR A 270 5.58 -10.33 15.51
C THR A 270 4.60 -10.49 14.36
N TYR A 271 3.47 -11.12 14.66
CA TYR A 271 2.51 -11.65 13.69
C TYR A 271 2.17 -10.63 12.60
N SER A 272 2.74 -10.83 11.41
CA SER A 272 2.33 -10.14 10.19
C SER A 272 1.17 -10.91 9.58
N PRO A 273 -0.06 -10.37 9.55
CA PRO A 273 -1.19 -11.07 8.96
C PRO A 273 -1.04 -11.12 7.44
N THR A 274 -0.59 -12.28 6.94
CA THR A 274 -0.79 -12.62 5.52
C THR A 274 -2.30 -12.65 5.26
N GLN A 275 -2.77 -11.91 4.26
CA GLN A 275 -4.20 -11.80 3.98
C GLN A 275 -4.74 -13.13 3.42
N GLY A 276 -5.51 -13.85 4.25
CA GLY A 276 -6.50 -14.85 3.82
C GLY A 276 -5.97 -16.23 3.42
N ALA A 277 -6.15 -17.21 4.31
CA ALA A 277 -6.30 -18.63 3.94
C ALA A 277 -7.06 -19.41 5.03
N ALA A 278 -7.90 -20.36 4.61
CA ALA A 278 -8.51 -21.48 5.36
C ALA A 278 -9.17 -21.25 6.75
N GLN A 279 -10.45 -21.64 6.85
CA GLN A 279 -11.06 -22.03 8.14
C GLN A 279 -10.40 -23.33 8.66
N PRO A 280 -10.40 -23.59 9.98
CA PRO A 280 -9.86 -24.84 10.54
C PRO A 280 -10.70 -26.06 10.10
N VAL A 281 -10.10 -26.93 9.28
CA VAL A 281 -10.70 -28.21 8.89
C VAL A 281 -10.93 -29.07 10.13
N ARG A 282 -12.19 -29.47 10.36
CA ARG A 282 -12.58 -30.28 11.51
C ARG A 282 -12.08 -31.73 11.31
N LYS A 283 -11.23 -32.20 12.22
CA LYS A 283 -10.49 -33.48 12.14
C LYS A 283 -11.32 -34.66 11.62
N LEU A 284 -10.79 -35.38 10.62
CA LEU A 284 -11.10 -36.80 10.44
C LEU A 284 -10.37 -37.63 11.52
N PRO A 285 -10.87 -38.83 11.89
CA PRO A 285 -10.23 -39.69 12.87
C PRO A 285 -9.05 -40.45 12.28
N SER A 286 -7.82 -40.04 12.63
CA SER A 286 -6.58 -40.77 12.27
C SER A 286 -6.20 -41.79 13.34
N PHE A 287 -6.07 -43.06 12.97
CA PHE A 287 -5.62 -44.15 13.85
C PHE A 287 -4.08 -44.17 14.01
N LEU A 288 -3.51 -43.14 14.65
CA LEU A 288 -2.09 -43.10 15.03
C LEU A 288 -1.91 -42.55 16.47
N PRO A 289 -0.95 -43.05 17.26
CA PRO A 289 -0.75 -42.64 18.64
C PRO A 289 -0.21 -41.21 18.79
N GLN A 290 -0.53 -40.57 19.91
CA GLN A 290 -0.10 -39.20 20.23
C GLN A 290 1.33 -39.16 20.80
N GLU A 291 2.29 -38.62 20.05
CA GLU A 291 3.60 -38.24 20.58
C GLU A 291 3.63 -36.81 21.17
N LYS A 292 4.66 -36.52 21.97
CA LYS A 292 4.76 -35.30 22.78
C LYS A 292 5.21 -34.09 21.95
N LYS A 293 4.75 -32.90 22.38
CA LYS A 293 5.07 -31.57 21.81
C LYS A 293 6.57 -31.40 21.46
N GLN A 294 6.91 -31.50 20.19
CA GLN A 294 8.19 -31.05 19.64
C GLN A 294 7.95 -29.74 18.86
N LYS A 295 8.86 -28.77 18.95
CA LYS A 295 8.71 -27.46 18.31
C LYS A 295 8.95 -27.58 16.81
N SER A 296 8.00 -27.16 15.99
CA SER A 296 8.18 -27.12 14.53
C SER A 296 9.26 -26.10 14.15
N ARG A 297 10.34 -26.58 13.52
CA ARG A 297 11.19 -25.76 12.65
C ARG A 297 10.52 -25.62 11.28
N ILE A 298 11.01 -24.66 10.49
CA ILE A 298 10.39 -24.17 9.27
C ILE A 298 10.57 -25.17 8.10
N ALA A 299 9.72 -25.06 7.08
CA ALA A 299 9.71 -25.94 5.91
C ALA A 299 10.97 -25.84 5.05
N THR A 300 11.25 -26.88 4.27
CA THR A 300 12.44 -27.00 3.41
C THR A 300 12.06 -27.17 1.94
N ILE A 301 12.59 -26.32 1.08
CA ILE A 301 12.84 -26.58 -0.35
C ILE A 301 14.26 -26.04 -0.65
N ALA A 302 14.94 -26.63 -1.64
CA ALA A 302 16.25 -26.20 -2.17
C ALA A 302 17.50 -26.35 -1.28
N GLY A 303 17.45 -27.18 -0.23
CA GLY A 303 18.61 -27.97 0.26
C GLY A 303 19.77 -27.25 0.96
N GLU A 304 19.90 -25.93 0.83
CA GLU A 304 20.98 -25.14 1.44
C GLU A 304 20.39 -24.11 2.40
N VAL A 305 20.57 -24.34 3.71
CA VAL A 305 20.29 -23.32 4.72
C VAL A 305 21.46 -22.34 4.71
N VAL A 306 21.43 -21.41 3.77
CA VAL A 306 22.09 -20.12 3.96
C VAL A 306 21.40 -19.47 5.15
N GLU A 307 22.05 -19.51 6.32
CA GLU A 307 21.71 -18.62 7.42
C GLU A 307 21.86 -17.19 6.87
N GLY A 308 20.74 -16.57 6.50
CA GLY A 308 20.77 -15.27 5.84
C GLY A 308 21.45 -14.26 6.75
N ASP A 309 22.65 -13.83 6.35
CA ASP A 309 23.61 -13.08 7.18
C ASP A 309 22.88 -12.15 8.15
N GLN A 310 22.92 -12.48 9.44
CA GLN A 310 22.45 -11.54 10.46
C GLN A 310 23.35 -10.32 10.36
N LYS A 311 22.83 -9.26 9.75
CA LYS A 311 23.56 -8.03 9.46
C LYS A 311 24.05 -7.41 10.78
N LEU A 312 25.26 -7.80 11.19
CA LEU A 312 25.87 -7.34 12.43
C LEU A 312 26.15 -5.85 12.24
N THR A 313 25.48 -5.01 13.03
CA THR A 313 25.80 -3.59 13.01
C THR A 313 27.02 -3.38 13.89
N THR A 314 28.19 -3.34 13.26
CA THR A 314 29.41 -2.86 13.89
C THR A 314 29.38 -1.34 13.92
N ALA A 315 29.52 -0.76 15.11
CA ALA A 315 29.68 0.67 15.29
C ALA A 315 31.00 0.96 16.00
N SER A 316 31.71 1.99 15.52
CA SER A 316 33.04 2.38 15.98
C SER A 316 33.02 3.78 16.62
N GLY A 317 34.07 4.09 17.39
CA GLY A 317 34.18 5.36 18.09
C GLY A 317 35.51 5.58 18.80
N HIS A 318 35.68 6.79 19.30
CA HIS A 318 36.74 7.22 20.22
C HIS A 318 36.09 7.94 21.41
N ALA A 319 36.69 7.86 22.60
CA ALA A 319 36.30 8.65 23.77
C ALA A 319 37.54 9.07 24.59
N ASP A 320 37.48 10.21 25.27
CA ASP A 320 38.58 10.65 26.16
C ASP A 320 38.74 9.71 27.36
N LEU A 321 37.62 9.19 27.87
CA LEU A 321 37.54 8.28 29.01
C LEU A 321 36.33 7.37 28.88
N ILE A 322 36.50 6.08 29.15
CA ILE A 322 35.40 5.13 29.39
C ILE A 322 35.51 4.63 30.82
N GLU A 323 34.54 4.96 31.66
CA GLU A 323 34.36 4.39 33.00
C GLU A 323 33.45 3.16 32.94
N PHE A 324 33.92 2.04 33.47
CA PHE A 324 33.09 0.87 33.74
C PHE A 324 32.49 1.01 35.15
N GLN A 325 31.18 0.90 35.27
CA GLN A 325 30.41 1.13 36.51
C GLN A 325 29.70 -0.15 36.99
N GLY A 326 30.18 -1.32 36.57
CA GLY A 326 29.60 -2.64 36.83
C GLY A 326 29.51 -3.47 35.55
N GLU A 327 29.07 -4.74 35.68
CA GLU A 327 28.98 -5.70 34.56
C GLU A 327 28.21 -5.17 33.34
N ASN A 328 27.15 -4.39 33.59
CA ASN A 328 26.16 -3.92 32.62
C ASN A 328 26.08 -2.38 32.52
N ARG A 329 27.07 -1.61 33.03
CA ARG A 329 27.02 -0.14 33.01
C ARG A 329 28.33 0.50 32.63
N MET A 330 28.26 1.47 31.72
CA MET A 330 29.41 2.21 31.22
C MET A 330 29.06 3.69 31.04
N ARG A 331 30.00 4.57 31.36
CA ARG A 331 29.93 6.00 31.02
C ARG A 331 31.11 6.37 30.14
N LEU A 332 30.85 7.01 29.02
CA LEU A 332 31.86 7.48 28.08
C LEU A 332 31.83 9.02 28.05
N THR A 333 33.01 9.65 28.19
CA THR A 333 33.18 11.11 28.18
C THR A 333 33.78 11.55 26.85
N ASN A 334 33.23 12.61 26.25
CA ASN A 334 33.63 13.14 24.93
C ASN A 334 33.66 12.05 23.83
N ALA A 335 32.68 11.15 23.84
CA ALA A 335 32.58 10.02 22.93
C ALA A 335 32.19 10.44 21.51
N THR A 336 32.59 9.64 20.53
CA THR A 336 32.16 9.69 19.13
C THR A 336 31.58 8.34 18.70
N TYR A 337 30.56 8.34 17.83
CA TYR A 337 29.88 7.12 17.39
C TYR A 337 29.60 7.18 15.87
N SER A 338 29.97 6.13 15.13
CA SER A 338 29.65 5.98 13.71
C SER A 338 29.39 4.52 13.32
N THR A 339 28.69 4.29 12.21
CA THR A 339 28.64 3.00 11.49
C THR A 339 29.56 2.95 10.27
N CYS A 340 30.33 4.02 10.00
CA CYS A 340 31.38 4.02 8.99
C CYS A 340 32.60 3.21 9.47
N SER A 341 33.09 2.29 8.64
CA SER A 341 34.27 1.46 8.92
C SER A 341 35.62 2.10 8.53
N ALA A 342 35.62 3.39 8.22
CA ALA A 342 36.83 4.17 7.90
C ALA A 342 37.43 4.79 9.16
N GLU A 343 38.75 5.01 9.16
CA GLU A 343 39.46 5.70 10.25
C GLU A 343 39.02 7.17 10.39
N ASP A 344 38.72 7.82 9.26
CA ASP A 344 38.04 9.11 9.16
C ASP A 344 36.59 8.87 8.70
N PRO A 345 35.60 8.89 9.61
CA PRO A 345 34.22 8.54 9.28
C PRO A 345 33.45 9.75 8.72
N ASP A 346 32.93 9.60 7.49
CA ASP A 346 32.09 10.58 6.77
C ASP A 346 30.98 11.23 7.61
N TRP A 347 30.48 10.52 8.62
CA TRP A 347 29.59 11.05 9.66
C TRP A 347 29.91 10.44 11.02
N TYR A 348 29.71 11.19 12.09
CA TYR A 348 29.78 10.70 13.46
C TYR A 348 28.89 11.53 14.40
N ALA A 349 28.36 10.90 15.45
CA ALA A 349 27.71 11.60 16.56
C ALA A 349 28.74 11.85 17.66
N LYS A 350 29.09 13.12 17.94
CA LYS A 350 29.89 13.54 19.09
C LYS A 350 28.99 13.76 20.30
N VAL A 351 29.37 13.28 21.48
CA VAL A 351 28.57 13.32 22.71
C VAL A 351 29.46 13.68 23.89
N ALA A 352 29.07 14.66 24.72
CA ALA A 352 29.88 15.06 25.87
C ALA A 352 29.85 14.01 27.00
N GLU A 353 28.68 13.44 27.28
CA GLU A 353 28.49 12.36 28.23
C GLU A 353 27.52 11.31 27.64
N LEU A 354 27.98 10.08 27.46
CA LEU A 354 27.19 8.94 26.99
C LEU A 354 27.13 7.87 28.07
N ASN A 355 25.97 7.70 28.69
CA ASN A 355 25.69 6.66 29.67
C ASN A 355 24.99 5.47 28.99
N LEU A 356 25.55 4.26 29.13
CA LEU A 356 25.00 3.01 28.60
C LEU A 356 24.60 2.11 29.78
N ASP A 357 23.30 1.81 29.89
CA ASP A 357 22.73 0.95 30.92
C ASP A 357 22.11 -0.29 30.26
N TYR A 358 22.80 -1.42 30.34
CA TYR A 358 22.41 -2.69 29.73
C TYR A 358 21.39 -3.46 30.58
N ASP A 359 21.21 -3.11 31.86
CA ASP A 359 20.13 -3.68 32.69
C ASP A 359 18.76 -3.15 32.25
N ARG A 360 18.70 -1.82 32.00
CA ARG A 360 17.51 -1.12 31.50
C ARG A 360 17.40 -1.14 29.98
N GLU A 361 18.48 -1.52 29.27
CA GLU A 361 18.62 -1.51 27.81
C GLU A 361 18.43 -0.10 27.21
N ILE A 362 19.02 0.90 27.88
CA ILE A 362 18.90 2.34 27.60
C ILE A 362 20.28 2.97 27.39
N GLY A 363 20.41 3.75 26.31
CA GLY A 363 21.46 4.75 26.16
C GLY A 363 20.93 6.14 26.49
N GLU A 364 21.70 6.95 27.20
CA GLU A 364 21.42 8.37 27.47
C GLU A 364 22.66 9.22 27.09
N ALA A 365 22.47 10.13 26.16
CA ALA A 365 23.51 10.99 25.59
C ALA A 365 23.21 12.46 25.92
N ARG A 366 24.22 13.21 26.36
CA ARG A 366 24.14 14.66 26.62
C ARG A 366 25.02 15.46 25.66
N ASP A 367 24.53 16.65 25.30
CA ASP A 367 25.15 17.57 24.36
C ASP A 367 25.60 16.89 23.05
N ALA A 368 24.70 16.06 22.52
CA ALA A 368 24.95 15.22 21.37
C ALA A 368 24.81 16.02 20.07
N THR A 369 25.84 15.99 19.23
CA THR A 369 25.89 16.65 17.92
C THR A 369 26.19 15.63 16.82
N VAL A 370 25.29 15.49 15.84
CA VAL A 370 25.56 14.71 14.62
C VAL A 370 26.34 15.57 13.65
N VAL A 371 27.56 15.16 13.32
CA VAL A 371 28.46 15.79 12.36
C VAL A 371 28.50 14.95 11.08
N PHE A 372 28.52 15.62 9.93
CA PHE A 372 28.63 15.01 8.60
C PHE A 372 29.59 15.85 7.77
N LYS A 373 30.71 15.26 7.32
CA LYS A 373 31.80 15.98 6.62
C LYS A 373 32.16 17.32 7.30
N ASP A 374 32.51 17.23 8.58
CA ASP A 374 32.83 18.34 9.50
C ASP A 374 31.70 19.36 9.77
N VAL A 375 30.54 19.25 9.11
CA VAL A 375 29.38 20.13 9.33
C VAL A 375 28.47 19.55 10.42
N PRO A 376 28.22 20.26 11.54
CA PRO A 376 27.23 19.84 12.53
C PRO A 376 25.82 20.01 11.95
N LEU A 377 25.11 18.90 11.75
CA LEU A 377 23.76 18.87 11.16
C LEU A 377 22.64 19.09 12.19
N PHE A 378 22.81 18.54 13.38
CA PHE A 378 21.81 18.57 14.45
C PHE A 378 22.48 18.45 15.82
N TYR A 379 22.05 19.30 16.75
CA TYR A 379 22.42 19.28 18.17
C TYR A 379 21.19 18.97 19.02
N THR A 380 21.38 18.19 20.08
CA THR A 380 20.40 18.05 21.17
C THR A 380 21.09 18.02 22.54
N PRO A 381 20.59 18.77 23.54
CA PRO A 381 21.18 18.78 24.89
C PRO A 381 21.01 17.44 25.60
N TRP A 382 19.97 16.66 25.24
CA TRP A 382 19.76 15.31 25.73
C TRP A 382 19.08 14.45 24.65
N LEU A 383 19.52 13.20 24.54
CA LEU A 383 18.92 12.17 23.72
C LEU A 383 18.88 10.87 24.52
N SER A 384 17.84 10.07 24.34
CA SER A 384 17.84 8.71 24.86
C SER A 384 17.25 7.71 23.88
N PHE A 385 17.93 6.58 23.78
CA PHE A 385 17.67 5.53 22.79
C PHE A 385 17.66 4.15 23.46
N SER A 386 17.24 3.12 22.74
CA SER A 386 17.25 1.74 23.20
C SER A 386 18.50 1.00 22.70
N LEU A 387 19.09 0.17 23.55
CA LEU A 387 20.27 -0.64 23.21
C LEU A 387 19.92 -1.98 22.52
N ASN A 388 18.63 -2.33 22.46
CA ASN A 388 18.12 -3.59 21.90
C ASN A 388 16.94 -3.41 20.93
N ASN A 389 16.82 -2.23 20.32
CA ASN A 389 15.74 -1.87 19.39
C ASN A 389 14.32 -2.03 19.97
N LYS A 390 14.15 -1.92 21.30
CA LYS A 390 12.83 -1.69 21.91
C LYS A 390 12.35 -0.28 21.58
N ARG A 391 11.03 -0.13 21.56
CA ARG A 391 10.37 1.18 21.41
C ARG A 391 10.67 2.04 22.63
N LYS A 392 10.77 3.37 22.43
CA LYS A 392 10.95 4.35 23.51
C LYS A 392 10.47 5.72 23.06
N SER A 393 9.81 6.45 23.96
CA SER A 393 9.37 7.83 23.73
C SER A 393 10.54 8.80 23.48
N GLY A 394 10.39 9.71 22.52
CA GLY A 394 11.43 10.68 22.17
C GLY A 394 11.12 11.47 20.89
N LEU A 395 11.95 12.47 20.59
CA LEU A 395 11.92 13.15 19.30
C LEU A 395 12.44 12.20 18.21
N LEU A 396 11.70 12.09 17.11
CA LEU A 396 12.20 11.45 15.89
C LEU A 396 12.95 12.48 15.04
N THR A 397 13.68 12.00 14.04
CA THR A 397 14.43 12.86 13.13
C THR A 397 13.51 13.83 12.38
N PRO A 398 13.82 15.15 12.35
CA PRO A 398 13.00 16.10 11.61
C PRO A 398 13.03 15.86 10.11
N THR A 399 11.94 16.24 9.45
CA THR A 399 11.84 16.21 7.99
C THR A 399 11.65 17.62 7.45
N PHE A 400 12.40 17.93 6.40
CA PHE A 400 12.36 19.18 5.66
C PHE A 400 11.93 18.88 4.23
N GLY A 401 11.08 19.72 3.66
CA GLY A 401 10.67 19.60 2.26
C GLY A 401 10.22 20.94 1.70
N THR A 402 9.89 20.99 0.42
CA THR A 402 9.18 22.15 -0.13
C THR A 402 8.25 21.77 -1.27
N SER A 403 7.09 22.42 -1.31
CA SER A 403 6.05 22.24 -2.34
C SER A 403 5.56 23.59 -2.87
N SER A 404 5.12 23.66 -4.13
CA SER A 404 4.59 24.90 -4.70
C SER A 404 3.31 25.38 -3.99
N LYS A 405 2.51 24.45 -3.45
CA LYS A 405 1.28 24.72 -2.68
C LYS A 405 1.53 25.21 -1.23
N SER A 406 2.44 24.59 -0.47
CA SER A 406 2.65 24.93 0.96
C SER A 406 3.92 25.74 1.26
N GLY A 407 4.82 25.88 0.28
CA GLY A 407 6.11 26.57 0.43
C GLY A 407 7.19 25.66 1.00
N ILE A 408 8.13 26.23 1.76
CA ILE A 408 9.05 25.48 2.63
C ILE A 408 8.24 24.85 3.77
N GLU A 409 8.55 23.60 4.09
CA GLU A 409 7.89 22.77 5.10
C GLU A 409 8.92 22.17 6.08
N PHE A 410 8.63 22.24 7.38
CA PHE A 410 9.41 21.62 8.46
C PHE A 410 8.48 20.82 9.36
N THR A 411 8.80 19.54 9.61
CA THR A 411 8.03 18.68 10.52
C THR A 411 8.94 18.04 11.56
N GLN A 412 8.59 18.16 12.84
CA GLN A 412 9.33 17.58 13.96
C GLN A 412 8.47 16.53 14.70
N PRO A 413 8.54 15.24 14.36
CA PRO A 413 7.74 14.23 15.06
C PRO A 413 8.26 13.98 16.48
N PHE A 414 7.34 13.80 17.41
CA PHE A 414 7.57 13.26 18.75
C PHE A 414 6.82 11.92 18.87
N TYR A 415 7.56 10.84 19.08
CA TYR A 415 6.99 9.51 19.34
C TYR A 415 6.77 9.33 20.84
N TRP A 416 5.61 8.79 21.21
CA TRP A 416 5.22 8.47 22.57
C TRP A 416 4.87 6.99 22.65
N ASP A 417 5.74 6.22 23.31
CA ASP A 417 5.45 4.86 23.72
C ASP A 417 4.56 4.93 24.96
N ILE A 418 3.27 4.59 24.81
CA ILE A 418 2.27 4.72 25.88
C ILE A 418 2.19 3.40 26.66
N ALA A 419 2.16 2.28 25.95
CA ALA A 419 2.32 0.94 26.51
C ALA A 419 2.86 -0.02 25.42
N PRO A 420 3.28 -1.26 25.75
CA PRO A 420 3.81 -2.22 24.76
C PRO A 420 2.86 -2.56 23.59
N ASN A 421 1.58 -2.21 23.72
CA ASN A 421 0.53 -2.47 22.75
C ASN A 421 -0.17 -1.19 22.21
N MET A 422 0.29 0.01 22.57
CA MET A 422 -0.27 1.27 22.07
C MET A 422 0.77 2.41 22.04
N ASP A 423 0.75 3.20 20.97
CA ASP A 423 1.69 4.29 20.74
C ASP A 423 1.02 5.51 20.11
N ALA A 424 1.65 6.68 20.25
CA ALA A 424 1.24 7.90 19.55
C ALA A 424 2.45 8.55 18.88
N THR A 425 2.20 9.35 17.85
CA THR A 425 3.20 10.20 17.20
C THR A 425 2.58 11.56 16.89
N ILE A 426 3.05 12.60 17.58
CA ILE A 426 2.58 13.98 17.42
C ILE A 426 3.61 14.73 16.57
N SER A 427 3.18 15.25 15.43
CA SER A 427 4.04 15.85 14.41
C SER A 427 3.56 17.26 14.05
N PRO A 428 4.06 18.30 14.73
CA PRO A 428 3.90 19.67 14.28
C PRO A 428 4.62 19.87 12.94
N ARG A 429 3.85 20.27 11.91
CA ARG A 429 4.28 20.58 10.53
C ARG A 429 4.07 22.07 10.26
N LEU A 430 5.16 22.83 10.26
CA LEU A 430 5.18 24.23 9.90
C LEU A 430 5.29 24.38 8.38
N MET A 431 4.29 25.01 7.75
CA MET A 431 4.24 25.33 6.33
C MET A 431 4.33 26.84 6.15
N SER A 432 5.42 27.32 5.55
CA SER A 432 5.70 28.76 5.39
C SER A 432 4.55 29.57 4.78
N LYS A 433 3.85 29.04 3.75
CA LYS A 433 2.71 29.72 3.13
C LYS A 433 1.40 29.62 3.92
N ARG A 434 1.18 28.51 4.64
CA ARG A 434 -0.14 28.19 5.23
C ARG A 434 -0.22 28.40 6.74
N GLY A 435 0.80 28.03 7.51
CA GLY A 435 0.75 28.08 8.98
C GLY A 435 1.27 26.81 9.65
N LEU A 436 0.92 26.62 10.93
CA LEU A 436 1.28 25.43 11.70
C LEU A 436 0.13 24.42 11.67
N GLN A 437 0.39 23.23 11.15
CA GLN A 437 -0.49 22.07 11.23
C GLN A 437 0.02 21.13 12.35
N ILE A 438 -0.87 20.50 13.11
CA ILE A 438 -0.55 19.43 14.06
C ILE A 438 -1.10 18.11 13.53
N ASN A 439 -0.22 17.15 13.27
CA ASN A 439 -0.58 15.82 12.78
C ASN A 439 -0.33 14.78 13.86
N THR A 440 -1.39 14.16 14.39
CA THR A 440 -1.33 13.15 15.43
C THR A 440 -1.75 11.79 14.88
N GLU A 441 -0.84 10.82 14.88
CA GLU A 441 -1.17 9.40 14.74
C GLU A 441 -1.25 8.76 16.13
N TYR A 442 -2.25 7.88 16.33
CA TYR A 442 -2.37 6.99 17.49
C TYR A 442 -2.63 5.57 16.98
N ARG A 443 -1.88 4.59 17.49
CA ARG A 443 -1.99 3.19 17.12
C ARG A 443 -2.18 2.31 18.35
N TYR A 444 -2.92 1.23 18.16
CA TYR A 444 -3.12 0.22 19.20
C TYR A 444 -3.23 -1.17 18.58
N LEU A 445 -2.81 -2.16 19.35
CA LEU A 445 -2.80 -3.58 19.01
C LEU A 445 -3.22 -4.39 20.24
N ASN A 446 -3.85 -5.53 20.01
CA ASN A 446 -4.16 -6.55 21.00
C ASN A 446 -4.25 -7.91 20.27
N GLN A 447 -4.62 -8.98 20.97
CA GLN A 447 -4.74 -10.31 20.35
C GLN A 447 -5.89 -10.37 19.33
N ASP A 448 -7.06 -9.83 19.69
CA ASP A 448 -8.26 -9.89 18.85
C ASP A 448 -8.51 -8.64 17.99
N TYR A 449 -7.81 -7.52 18.25
CA TYR A 449 -8.03 -6.26 17.54
C TYR A 449 -6.77 -5.42 17.30
N GLN A 450 -6.83 -4.55 16.30
CA GLN A 450 -5.83 -3.54 16.00
C GLN A 450 -6.48 -2.27 15.44
N GLY A 451 -5.79 -1.15 15.49
CA GLY A 451 -6.26 0.05 14.82
C GLY A 451 -5.29 1.22 14.80
N ARG A 452 -5.66 2.20 13.97
CA ARG A 452 -4.96 3.48 13.80
C ARG A 452 -6.01 4.59 13.75
N ALA A 453 -5.83 5.61 14.58
CA ALA A 453 -6.48 6.90 14.44
C ALA A 453 -5.44 7.92 13.95
N GLN A 454 -5.85 8.80 13.05
CA GLN A 454 -5.07 9.94 12.58
C GLN A 454 -5.95 11.19 12.66
N VAL A 455 -5.39 12.29 13.18
CA VAL A 455 -6.03 13.60 13.24
C VAL A 455 -5.02 14.64 12.76
N GLU A 456 -5.40 15.42 11.76
CA GLU A 456 -4.63 16.52 11.20
C GLU A 456 -5.38 17.83 11.46
N TRP A 457 -4.75 18.83 12.08
CA TRP A 457 -5.40 20.08 12.46
C TRP A 457 -4.57 21.31 12.09
N LEU A 458 -5.13 22.18 11.25
CA LEU A 458 -4.57 23.48 10.83
C LEU A 458 -5.54 24.59 11.30
N PRO A 459 -5.32 25.20 12.49
CA PRO A 459 -6.24 26.16 13.08
C PRO A 459 -6.35 27.50 12.35
N ASN A 460 -5.40 27.81 11.46
CA ASN A 460 -5.42 28.97 10.58
C ASN A 460 -4.58 28.66 9.33
N ASP A 461 -5.24 28.41 8.19
CA ASP A 461 -4.61 28.35 6.86
C ASP A 461 -4.59 29.75 6.22
N ARG A 462 -3.43 30.40 6.25
CA ARG A 462 -3.19 31.76 5.73
C ARG A 462 -3.53 31.96 4.24
N LEU A 463 -3.70 30.88 3.46
CA LEU A 463 -4.09 30.97 2.05
C LEU A 463 -5.60 30.90 1.83
N THR A 464 -6.36 30.39 2.81
CA THR A 464 -7.82 30.20 2.69
C THR A 464 -8.62 30.84 3.84
N ASP A 465 -7.93 31.58 4.72
CA ASP A 465 -8.43 32.22 5.96
C ASP A 465 -9.39 31.34 6.77
N SER A 466 -9.01 30.07 6.95
CA SER A 466 -9.93 29.05 7.47
C SER A 466 -9.29 28.00 8.35
N LYS A 467 -10.13 27.37 9.18
CA LYS A 467 -9.79 26.22 10.04
C LYS A 467 -9.95 24.94 9.23
N ARG A 468 -8.84 24.27 8.92
CA ARG A 468 -8.84 23.03 8.13
C ARG A 468 -8.47 21.84 9.02
N TYR A 469 -9.13 20.71 8.82
CA TYR A 469 -8.86 19.50 9.58
C TYR A 469 -9.16 18.23 8.78
N GLY A 470 -8.48 17.16 9.13
CA GLY A 470 -8.69 15.82 8.58
C GLY A 470 -8.69 14.79 9.71
N TYR A 471 -9.49 13.75 9.58
CA TYR A 471 -9.48 12.62 10.50
C TYR A 471 -9.69 11.30 9.76
N SER A 472 -9.08 10.24 10.27
CA SER A 472 -9.21 8.88 9.78
C SER A 472 -9.06 7.88 10.92
N ILE A 473 -10.08 7.04 11.13
CA ILE A 473 -10.08 6.00 12.15
C ILE A 473 -10.31 4.66 11.45
N LEU A 474 -9.32 3.77 11.56
CA LEU A 474 -9.40 2.38 11.13
C LEU A 474 -9.28 1.47 12.36
N HIS A 475 -10.33 0.70 12.65
CA HIS A 475 -10.35 -0.36 13.66
C HIS A 475 -10.69 -1.68 12.97
N ILE A 476 -9.90 -2.73 13.25
CA ILE A 476 -10.10 -4.09 12.77
C ILE A 476 -10.15 -5.00 14.00
N HIS A 477 -11.22 -5.75 14.14
CA HIS A 477 -11.47 -6.64 15.27
C HIS A 477 -11.77 -8.04 14.70
N ASN A 478 -10.80 -8.94 14.77
CA ASN A 478 -10.88 -10.25 14.14
C ASN A 478 -11.84 -11.20 14.89
N ASN A 479 -12.03 -10.98 16.19
CA ASN A 479 -12.84 -11.84 17.06
C ASN A 479 -13.50 -11.05 18.19
N LEU A 480 -14.78 -10.68 18.04
CA LEU A 480 -15.61 -10.14 19.13
C LEU A 480 -16.23 -11.27 19.99
N GLY A 481 -15.74 -12.51 19.85
CA GLY A 481 -16.37 -13.71 20.38
C GLY A 481 -17.46 -14.28 19.46
N ASN A 482 -17.86 -15.52 19.71
CA ASN A 482 -18.99 -16.21 19.06
C ASN A 482 -18.97 -16.23 17.51
N GLY A 483 -17.80 -16.07 16.87
CA GLY A 483 -17.67 -16.03 15.41
C GLY A 483 -17.93 -14.66 14.77
N PHE A 484 -18.06 -13.59 15.56
CA PHE A 484 -18.18 -12.21 15.07
C PHE A 484 -16.81 -11.56 14.87
N SER A 485 -16.71 -10.75 13.82
CA SER A 485 -15.58 -9.89 13.46
C SER A 485 -16.11 -8.51 13.04
N GLY A 486 -15.30 -7.46 13.17
CA GLY A 486 -15.73 -6.08 12.97
C GLY A 486 -14.69 -5.21 12.27
N LEU A 487 -15.17 -4.28 11.44
CA LEU A 487 -14.41 -3.25 10.76
C LEU A 487 -15.09 -1.90 10.99
N LEU A 488 -14.33 -0.90 11.44
CA LEU A 488 -14.76 0.49 11.44
C LEU A 488 -13.73 1.32 10.68
N ASN A 489 -14.15 1.92 9.56
CA ASN A 489 -13.34 2.79 8.72
C ASN A 489 -14.09 4.12 8.56
N VAL A 490 -13.77 5.09 9.42
CA VAL A 490 -14.47 6.39 9.50
C VAL A 490 -13.47 7.50 9.20
N SER A 491 -13.64 8.14 8.05
CA SER A 491 -12.75 9.20 7.58
C SER A 491 -13.52 10.46 7.13
N GLY A 492 -12.88 11.62 7.23
CA GLY A 492 -13.46 12.89 6.79
C GLY A 492 -12.47 14.07 6.86
N VAL A 493 -12.84 15.15 6.19
CA VAL A 493 -12.07 16.41 6.13
C VAL A 493 -13.00 17.63 6.22
N SER A 494 -12.43 18.79 6.55
CA SER A 494 -13.11 20.09 6.64
C SER A 494 -13.79 20.53 5.34
N ASP A 495 -13.16 20.25 4.20
CA ASP A 495 -13.49 20.86 2.91
C ASP A 495 -13.11 19.95 1.74
N GLY A 496 -13.74 20.18 0.58
CA GLY A 496 -13.56 19.33 -0.60
C GLY A 496 -12.20 19.46 -1.32
N THR A 497 -11.35 20.42 -0.94
CA THR A 497 -10.05 20.66 -1.58
C THR A 497 -8.86 20.22 -0.70
N TYR A 498 -9.12 19.78 0.54
CA TYR A 498 -8.14 19.46 1.58
C TYR A 498 -6.90 18.69 1.09
N PHE A 499 -7.08 17.51 0.48
CA PHE A 499 -5.94 16.70 0.02
C PHE A 499 -5.26 17.25 -1.24
N ARG A 500 -5.94 18.02 -2.09
CA ARG A 500 -5.33 18.74 -3.23
C ARG A 500 -4.34 19.80 -2.75
N ASP A 501 -4.64 20.38 -1.59
CA ASP A 501 -4.01 21.58 -1.08
C ASP A 501 -2.88 21.34 -0.07
N LEU A 502 -3.01 20.28 0.74
CA LEU A 502 -2.12 19.97 1.87
C LEU A 502 -1.25 18.73 1.68
N SER A 503 -1.58 17.85 0.72
CA SER A 503 -0.79 16.65 0.44
C SER A 503 0.23 16.86 -0.69
N THR A 504 1.42 16.29 -0.49
CA THR A 504 2.45 16.12 -1.53
C THR A 504 2.26 14.84 -2.35
N ARG A 505 1.28 13.99 -2.00
CA ARG A 505 1.04 12.68 -2.61
C ARG A 505 -0.13 12.75 -3.60
N ILE A 506 0.16 12.59 -4.89
CA ILE A 506 -0.85 12.61 -5.96
C ILE A 506 -2.07 11.69 -5.69
N THR A 507 -1.88 10.51 -5.08
CA THR A 507 -2.99 9.57 -4.78
C THR A 507 -3.80 9.89 -3.52
N GLN A 508 -3.45 10.96 -2.79
CA GLN A 508 -4.35 11.62 -1.84
C GLN A 508 -5.02 12.81 -2.53
N ALA A 509 -4.24 13.63 -3.24
CA ALA A 509 -4.73 14.77 -4.01
C ALA A 509 -5.76 14.43 -5.12
N SER A 510 -5.83 13.17 -5.55
CA SER A 510 -6.80 12.67 -6.54
C SER A 510 -8.02 11.94 -5.94
N GLN A 511 -8.27 12.03 -4.63
CA GLN A 511 -9.41 11.36 -4.00
C GLN A 511 -10.69 12.18 -4.18
N GLY A 512 -11.65 11.65 -4.94
CA GLY A 512 -12.97 12.29 -5.14
C GLY A 512 -14.06 11.88 -4.13
N ASN A 513 -13.85 10.84 -3.33
CA ASN A 513 -14.79 10.40 -2.29
C ASN A 513 -14.02 9.76 -1.12
N MET A 514 -14.34 10.17 0.12
CA MET A 514 -13.89 9.52 1.34
C MET A 514 -14.96 8.52 1.83
N LEU A 515 -14.52 7.34 2.23
CA LEU A 515 -15.38 6.26 2.71
C LEU A 515 -15.63 6.38 4.22
N ARG A 516 -16.88 6.16 4.62
CA ARG A 516 -17.31 6.07 6.02
C ARG A 516 -18.15 4.80 6.17
N GLN A 517 -17.54 3.75 6.72
CA GLN A 517 -18.09 2.40 6.76
C GLN A 517 -17.93 1.76 8.14
N GLY A 518 -19.01 1.15 8.63
CA GLY A 518 -18.98 0.20 9.73
C GLY A 518 -19.51 -1.16 9.24
N THR A 519 -18.79 -2.24 9.52
CA THR A 519 -19.17 -3.60 9.14
C THR A 519 -19.01 -4.55 10.32
N LEU A 520 -20.02 -5.38 10.57
CA LEU A 520 -20.00 -6.47 11.55
C LEU A 520 -20.30 -7.78 10.80
N THR A 521 -19.35 -8.71 10.81
CA THR A 521 -19.43 -9.97 10.04
C THR A 521 -19.38 -11.17 10.96
N TYR A 522 -20.41 -12.01 10.90
CA TYR A 522 -20.45 -13.34 11.48
C TYR A 522 -19.92 -14.38 10.47
N GLY A 523 -19.03 -15.27 10.91
CA GLY A 523 -18.58 -16.43 10.13
C GLY A 523 -18.81 -17.75 10.88
N GLY A 524 -19.50 -18.70 10.25
CA GLY A 524 -19.88 -19.96 10.89
C GLY A 524 -19.91 -21.14 9.91
N GLY A 525 -18.75 -21.74 9.64
CA GLY A 525 -18.65 -22.91 8.76
C GLY A 525 -18.99 -22.58 7.31
N TRP A 526 -20.08 -23.16 6.80
CA TRP A 526 -20.50 -23.07 5.39
C TRP A 526 -21.30 -21.79 5.06
N TRP A 527 -21.44 -20.85 6.00
CA TRP A 527 -22.07 -19.55 5.75
C TRP A 527 -21.42 -18.40 6.53
N THR A 528 -21.61 -17.20 6.00
CA THR A 528 -21.25 -15.92 6.60
C THR A 528 -22.41 -14.95 6.46
N ALA A 529 -22.56 -14.03 7.39
CA ALA A 529 -23.48 -12.90 7.28
C ALA A 529 -22.79 -11.62 7.70
N SER A 530 -23.09 -10.50 7.04
CA SER A 530 -22.56 -9.19 7.43
C SER A 530 -23.65 -8.14 7.52
N ALA A 531 -23.54 -7.28 8.54
CA ALA A 531 -24.26 -6.02 8.63
C ALA A 531 -23.29 -4.90 8.24
N ASN A 532 -23.69 -4.03 7.33
CA ASN A 532 -22.88 -2.96 6.77
C ASN A 532 -23.65 -1.63 6.79
N VAL A 533 -23.00 -0.56 7.23
CA VAL A 533 -23.49 0.82 7.17
C VAL A 533 -22.43 1.62 6.42
N GLN A 534 -22.78 2.12 5.23
CA GLN A 534 -21.81 2.68 4.29
C GLN A 534 -22.31 4.02 3.73
N THR A 535 -21.52 5.06 3.96
CA THR A 535 -21.77 6.44 3.50
C THR A 535 -20.48 7.05 2.91
N TYR A 536 -20.60 8.18 2.23
CA TYR A 536 -19.49 8.86 1.55
C TYR A 536 -19.47 10.36 1.83
N GLN A 537 -18.27 10.93 1.97
CA GLN A 537 -18.04 12.36 1.81
C GLN A 537 -17.40 12.58 0.42
N THR A 538 -18.18 13.09 -0.52
CA THR A 538 -17.66 13.50 -1.84
C THR A 538 -16.77 14.72 -1.70
N LEU A 539 -15.56 14.64 -2.25
CA LEU A 539 -14.58 15.72 -2.30
C LEU A 539 -14.66 16.34 -3.70
N GLN A 540 -15.23 17.55 -3.76
CA GLN A 540 -15.32 18.36 -4.97
C GLN A 540 -14.84 19.77 -4.66
N ASP A 541 -14.37 20.49 -5.67
CA ASP A 541 -14.11 21.92 -5.57
C ASP A 541 -15.45 22.67 -5.50
N PRO A 542 -15.68 23.58 -4.52
CA PRO A 542 -16.86 24.45 -4.52
C PRO A 542 -16.99 25.34 -5.76
N ASP A 543 -15.87 25.66 -6.42
CA ASP A 543 -15.84 26.52 -7.62
C ASP A 543 -16.22 25.77 -8.91
N LEU A 544 -16.41 24.45 -8.86
CA LEU A 544 -16.86 23.61 -9.97
C LEU A 544 -18.33 23.21 -9.83
N PRO A 545 -19.07 22.97 -10.94
CA PRO A 545 -20.46 22.56 -10.87
C PRO A 545 -20.63 21.26 -10.06
N PRO A 546 -21.63 21.17 -9.13
CA PRO A 546 -21.74 20.04 -8.22
C PRO A 546 -21.90 18.69 -8.93
N VAL A 547 -21.07 17.71 -8.56
CA VAL A 547 -21.22 16.34 -9.05
C VAL A 547 -22.28 15.58 -8.23
N SER A 548 -22.91 14.58 -8.86
CA SER A 548 -23.85 13.71 -8.14
C SER A 548 -23.13 12.94 -7.03
N LYS A 549 -23.71 12.92 -5.83
CA LYS A 549 -23.17 12.15 -4.70
C LYS A 549 -23.40 10.65 -4.93
N PRO A 550 -22.56 9.76 -4.36
CA PRO A 550 -22.86 8.34 -4.33
C PRO A 550 -24.07 8.04 -3.43
N TYR A 551 -24.80 6.96 -3.77
CA TYR A 551 -25.81 6.39 -2.88
C TYR A 551 -25.21 5.94 -1.54
N GLN A 552 -25.98 6.12 -0.46
CA GLN A 552 -25.71 5.57 0.85
C GLN A 552 -26.40 4.21 0.99
N ARG A 553 -25.77 3.27 1.71
CA ARG A 553 -26.34 1.95 2.03
C ARG A 553 -26.49 1.86 3.55
N VAL A 554 -27.70 2.13 4.04
CA VAL A 554 -27.97 2.33 5.48
C VAL A 554 -29.33 1.72 5.85
N PRO A 555 -29.37 0.51 6.44
CA PRO A 555 -28.32 -0.51 6.47
C PRO A 555 -28.31 -1.38 5.20
N GLN A 556 -27.23 -2.13 5.04
CA GLN A 556 -27.13 -3.32 4.18
C GLN A 556 -26.89 -4.55 5.07
N PHE A 557 -27.56 -5.65 4.78
CA PHE A 557 -27.31 -6.97 5.36
C PHE A 557 -27.06 -7.97 4.23
N THR A 558 -25.99 -8.73 4.30
CA THR A 558 -25.71 -9.82 3.36
C THR A 558 -25.67 -11.16 4.09
N LEU A 559 -26.06 -12.22 3.38
CA LEU A 559 -25.98 -13.61 3.82
C LEU A 559 -25.44 -14.44 2.65
N THR A 560 -24.21 -14.93 2.78
CA THR A 560 -23.57 -15.77 1.77
C THR A 560 -23.35 -17.16 2.34
N ALA A 561 -23.79 -18.19 1.61
CA ALA A 561 -23.53 -19.57 1.96
C ALA A 561 -22.91 -20.31 0.78
N SER A 562 -21.94 -21.19 1.05
CA SER A 562 -21.26 -21.98 0.04
C SER A 562 -20.92 -23.36 0.59
N ARG A 563 -21.26 -24.39 -0.17
CA ARG A 563 -21.03 -25.79 0.19
C ARG A 563 -20.64 -26.58 -1.06
N PRO A 564 -19.33 -26.82 -1.28
CA PRO A 564 -18.81 -27.56 -2.43
C PRO A 564 -19.34 -29.00 -2.52
N GLU A 565 -19.49 -29.66 -1.36
CA GLU A 565 -20.08 -31.00 -1.26
C GLU A 565 -21.53 -30.92 -0.77
N PHE A 566 -22.45 -30.69 -1.70
CA PHE A 566 -23.90 -30.79 -1.48
C PHE A 566 -24.44 -32.14 -2.01
N LEU A 567 -25.75 -32.23 -2.27
CA LEU A 567 -26.41 -33.47 -2.66
C LEU A 567 -25.89 -33.98 -4.02
N ALA A 568 -25.66 -35.30 -4.13
CA ALA A 568 -25.30 -35.99 -5.37
C ALA A 568 -24.10 -35.38 -6.15
N GLY A 569 -23.07 -34.90 -5.45
CA GLY A 569 -21.86 -34.34 -6.07
C GLY A 569 -22.02 -32.92 -6.65
N THR A 570 -23.16 -32.26 -6.38
CA THR A 570 -23.34 -30.84 -6.71
C THR A 570 -22.66 -29.95 -5.69
N ALA A 571 -22.26 -28.75 -6.12
CA ALA A 571 -21.89 -27.64 -5.26
C ALA A 571 -23.04 -26.64 -5.17
N PHE A 572 -23.42 -26.25 -3.95
CA PHE A 572 -24.46 -25.27 -3.67
C PHE A 572 -23.84 -23.93 -3.25
N ALA A 573 -24.34 -22.83 -3.81
CA ALA A 573 -24.02 -21.48 -3.35
C ALA A 573 -25.29 -20.64 -3.22
N PHE A 574 -25.29 -19.69 -2.30
CA PHE A 574 -26.40 -18.79 -2.07
C PHE A 574 -25.90 -17.39 -1.72
N ASN A 575 -26.51 -16.38 -2.33
CA ASN A 575 -26.32 -14.98 -1.97
C ASN A 575 -27.67 -14.34 -1.68
N GLY A 576 -27.84 -13.86 -0.44
CA GLY A 576 -28.95 -13.04 0.00
C GLY A 576 -28.48 -11.63 0.37
N GLU A 577 -29.29 -10.63 0.04
CA GLU A 577 -29.06 -9.23 0.43
C GLU A 577 -30.37 -8.58 0.85
N TYR A 578 -30.34 -7.79 1.92
CA TYR A 578 -31.26 -6.68 2.14
C TYR A 578 -30.42 -5.39 2.08
N VAL A 579 -30.87 -4.37 1.36
CA VAL A 579 -30.22 -3.04 1.39
C VAL A 579 -31.25 -1.93 1.31
N ASN A 580 -31.10 -0.93 2.17
CA ASN A 580 -31.85 0.32 2.11
C ASN A 580 -30.94 1.42 1.53
N PHE A 581 -31.26 1.88 0.33
CA PHE A 581 -30.56 2.93 -0.39
C PHE A 581 -31.13 4.30 -0.03
N ASP A 582 -30.27 5.23 0.37
CA ASP A 582 -30.63 6.63 0.58
C ASP A 582 -29.78 7.59 -0.27
N HIS A 583 -30.41 8.68 -0.70
CA HIS A 583 -29.80 9.76 -1.46
C HIS A 583 -30.67 11.03 -1.35
N PRO A 584 -30.09 12.24 -1.20
CA PRO A 584 -30.88 13.46 -1.05
C PRO A 584 -31.80 13.75 -2.25
N THR A 585 -31.26 13.75 -3.47
CA THR A 585 -31.92 14.29 -4.67
C THR A 585 -32.42 13.24 -5.67
N LEU A 586 -32.23 11.95 -5.40
CA LEU A 586 -32.64 10.85 -6.29
C LEU A 586 -33.63 9.93 -5.57
N ASP A 587 -34.28 9.04 -6.33
CA ASP A 587 -35.09 7.93 -5.83
C ASP A 587 -34.37 7.18 -4.71
N THR A 588 -35.12 6.76 -3.68
CA THR A 588 -34.62 5.93 -2.58
C THR A 588 -35.42 4.64 -2.50
N GLY A 589 -35.00 3.66 -1.71
CA GLY A 589 -35.76 2.41 -1.61
C GLY A 589 -35.04 1.26 -0.96
N ARG A 590 -35.77 0.16 -0.79
CA ARG A 590 -35.29 -1.10 -0.20
C ARG A 590 -35.23 -2.16 -1.29
N ARG A 591 -34.10 -2.85 -1.40
CA ARG A 591 -33.91 -4.02 -2.27
C ARG A 591 -33.73 -5.26 -1.40
N VAL A 592 -34.42 -6.34 -1.75
CA VAL A 592 -34.17 -7.68 -1.23
C VAL A 592 -33.79 -8.58 -2.41
N THR A 593 -32.61 -9.19 -2.33
CA THR A 593 -32.04 -10.10 -3.32
C THR A 593 -31.97 -11.51 -2.73
N PHE A 594 -32.34 -12.51 -3.51
CA PHE A 594 -32.28 -13.92 -3.16
C PHE A 594 -31.80 -14.71 -4.38
N TYR A 595 -30.55 -15.18 -4.34
CA TYR A 595 -29.88 -15.85 -5.46
C TYR A 595 -29.21 -17.17 -5.05
N PRO A 596 -29.99 -18.27 -4.91
CA PRO A 596 -29.46 -19.63 -4.87
C PRO A 596 -28.92 -20.05 -6.24
N GLN A 597 -27.87 -20.87 -6.19
CA GLN A 597 -27.16 -21.46 -7.32
C GLN A 597 -26.83 -22.92 -6.99
N LEU A 598 -26.92 -23.78 -8.00
CA LEU A 598 -26.52 -25.18 -7.96
C LEU A 598 -25.64 -25.44 -9.18
N SER A 599 -24.48 -26.05 -8.97
CA SER A 599 -23.55 -26.43 -10.04
C SER A 599 -23.09 -27.88 -9.87
N LEU A 600 -22.68 -28.50 -10.97
CA LEU A 600 -22.16 -29.87 -10.98
C LEU A 600 -20.76 -29.86 -11.63
N PRO A 601 -19.68 -29.69 -10.85
CA PRO A 601 -18.32 -29.63 -11.41
C PRO A 601 -17.85 -31.03 -11.81
N LEU A 602 -17.81 -31.31 -13.12
CA LEU A 602 -17.23 -32.52 -13.68
C LEU A 602 -15.76 -32.24 -14.03
N LEU A 603 -14.83 -32.84 -13.26
CA LEU A 603 -13.41 -32.54 -13.32
C LEU A 603 -12.59 -33.77 -13.76
N SER A 604 -11.58 -33.54 -14.59
CA SER A 604 -10.62 -34.52 -15.10
C SER A 604 -9.26 -33.82 -15.32
N PRO A 605 -8.11 -34.51 -15.24
CA PRO A 605 -6.79 -33.87 -15.42
C PRO A 605 -6.62 -33.13 -16.76
N ALA A 606 -7.32 -33.55 -17.81
CA ALA A 606 -7.24 -32.95 -19.16
C ALA A 606 -8.45 -32.08 -19.55
N TRP A 607 -9.52 -32.06 -18.75
CA TRP A 607 -10.75 -31.33 -19.08
C TRP A 607 -11.65 -31.06 -17.88
N TYR A 608 -12.48 -30.01 -17.96
CA TYR A 608 -13.57 -29.78 -17.02
C TYR A 608 -14.85 -29.35 -17.73
N ILE A 609 -16.01 -29.68 -17.14
CA ILE A 609 -17.33 -29.17 -17.55
C ILE A 609 -18.17 -28.89 -16.29
N THR A 610 -18.60 -27.65 -16.12
CA THR A 610 -19.37 -27.18 -14.95
C THR A 610 -20.66 -26.49 -15.43
N PRO A 611 -21.76 -27.25 -15.64
CA PRO A 611 -23.09 -26.66 -15.71
C PRO A 611 -23.48 -26.04 -14.36
N LYS A 612 -24.13 -24.88 -14.41
CA LYS A 612 -24.66 -24.12 -13.27
C LYS A 612 -26.07 -23.63 -13.59
N LEU A 613 -26.98 -23.79 -12.63
CA LEU A 613 -28.33 -23.23 -12.64
C LEU A 613 -28.51 -22.38 -11.39
N GLY A 614 -28.98 -21.15 -11.55
CA GLY A 614 -29.36 -20.27 -10.44
C GLY A 614 -30.69 -19.59 -10.68
N LEU A 615 -31.30 -19.07 -9.62
CA LEU A 615 -32.56 -18.32 -9.68
C LEU A 615 -32.38 -16.98 -8.97
N HIS A 616 -32.16 -15.92 -9.74
CA HIS A 616 -31.99 -14.57 -9.20
C HIS A 616 -33.36 -13.92 -9.00
N SER A 617 -33.87 -13.98 -7.76
CA SER A 617 -35.08 -13.28 -7.34
C SER A 617 -34.72 -11.94 -6.69
N THR A 618 -35.48 -10.90 -6.99
CA THR A 618 -35.30 -9.56 -6.43
C THR A 618 -36.64 -8.87 -6.23
N ARG A 619 -36.84 -8.30 -5.04
CA ARG A 619 -37.93 -7.38 -4.71
C ARG A 619 -37.37 -5.99 -4.45
N TYR A 620 -38.06 -4.97 -4.94
CA TYR A 620 -37.83 -3.57 -4.64
C TYR A 620 -39.10 -2.99 -4.02
N ASP A 621 -38.93 -2.17 -2.98
CA ASP A 621 -39.96 -1.30 -2.42
C ASP A 621 -39.37 0.13 -2.40
N LEU A 622 -39.85 0.95 -3.33
CA LEU A 622 -39.23 2.21 -3.78
C LEU A 622 -39.94 3.43 -3.19
N ASN A 623 -39.23 4.55 -3.14
CA ASN A 623 -39.74 5.88 -2.90
C ASN A 623 -39.23 6.81 -4.02
N ARG A 624 -40.10 7.06 -5.00
CA ARG A 624 -39.74 7.76 -6.24
C ARG A 624 -39.79 9.28 -6.07
N LYS A 625 -38.72 9.95 -6.48
CA LYS A 625 -38.57 11.41 -6.57
C LYS A 625 -38.34 11.88 -8.01
N THR A 626 -37.76 11.03 -8.85
CA THR A 626 -37.27 11.38 -10.20
C THR A 626 -37.74 10.41 -11.30
N SER A 627 -38.00 9.13 -11.00
CA SER A 627 -38.53 8.18 -11.98
C SER A 627 -40.03 7.92 -11.84
N THR A 628 -40.63 7.34 -12.87
CA THR A 628 -42.06 6.94 -12.91
C THR A 628 -42.22 5.43 -13.00
N GLY A 629 -43.15 4.85 -12.24
CA GLY A 629 -43.47 3.43 -12.26
C GLY A 629 -44.14 2.98 -10.96
N PRO A 630 -44.43 1.68 -10.79
CA PRO A 630 -44.96 1.13 -9.53
C PRO A 630 -43.90 1.15 -8.43
N ASP A 631 -44.28 1.43 -7.18
CA ASP A 631 -43.33 1.51 -6.07
C ASP A 631 -42.83 0.14 -5.62
N THR A 632 -43.64 -0.91 -5.73
CA THR A 632 -43.21 -2.31 -5.54
C THR A 632 -42.92 -2.97 -6.89
N ILE A 633 -41.72 -3.53 -7.06
CA ILE A 633 -41.33 -4.33 -8.24
C ILE A 633 -40.77 -5.68 -7.78
N VAL A 634 -41.15 -6.77 -8.47
CA VAL A 634 -40.54 -8.10 -8.30
C VAL A 634 -40.01 -8.61 -9.64
N ARG A 635 -38.74 -9.00 -9.68
CA ARG A 635 -38.03 -9.52 -10.86
C ARG A 635 -37.44 -10.89 -10.54
N ASN A 636 -37.83 -11.91 -11.29
CA ASN A 636 -37.32 -13.28 -11.21
C ASN A 636 -36.63 -13.67 -12.53
N LEU A 637 -35.35 -14.03 -12.44
CA LEU A 637 -34.50 -14.42 -13.56
C LEU A 637 -33.84 -15.78 -13.27
N PRO A 638 -34.23 -16.88 -13.94
CA PRO A 638 -33.39 -18.07 -13.97
C PRO A 638 -32.14 -17.77 -14.80
N ILE A 639 -30.99 -18.21 -14.32
CA ILE A 639 -29.68 -18.02 -14.94
C ILE A 639 -29.09 -19.41 -15.16
N PHE A 640 -28.79 -19.76 -16.41
CA PHE A 640 -28.15 -21.03 -16.75
C PHE A 640 -26.84 -20.76 -17.48
N SER A 641 -25.75 -21.41 -17.04
CA SER A 641 -24.46 -21.35 -17.72
C SER A 641 -23.78 -22.70 -17.77
N VAL A 642 -22.90 -22.89 -18.75
CA VAL A 642 -21.98 -24.04 -18.80
C VAL A 642 -20.59 -23.50 -19.07
N ASP A 643 -19.66 -23.71 -18.14
CA ASP A 643 -18.24 -23.44 -18.30
C ASP A 643 -17.52 -24.75 -18.62
N ALA A 644 -16.73 -24.79 -19.68
CA ALA A 644 -15.98 -25.97 -20.10
C ALA A 644 -14.60 -25.58 -20.60
N GLY A 645 -13.59 -26.41 -20.31
CA GLY A 645 -12.24 -26.19 -20.79
C GLY A 645 -11.45 -27.47 -20.94
N LEU A 646 -10.41 -27.41 -21.76
CA LEU A 646 -9.43 -28.48 -21.96
C LEU A 646 -8.05 -27.98 -21.55
N ALA A 647 -7.16 -28.90 -21.18
CA ALA A 647 -5.74 -28.63 -21.01
C ALA A 647 -4.93 -29.58 -21.90
N PHE A 648 -4.14 -29.01 -22.80
CA PHE A 648 -3.15 -29.74 -23.59
C PHE A 648 -1.75 -29.29 -23.18
N GLU A 649 -0.81 -30.22 -23.10
CA GLU A 649 0.58 -29.95 -22.73
C GLU A 649 1.53 -30.54 -23.77
N ARG A 650 2.67 -29.88 -24.00
CA ARG A 650 3.76 -30.38 -24.84
C ARG A 650 5.09 -29.75 -24.44
N ASP A 651 6.19 -30.45 -24.71
CA ASP A 651 7.52 -29.83 -24.60
C ASP A 651 7.77 -28.80 -25.71
N LEU A 652 8.52 -27.75 -25.37
CA LEU A 652 9.03 -26.74 -26.29
C LEU A 652 10.44 -26.29 -25.85
N SER A 653 11.39 -26.27 -26.78
CA SER A 653 12.66 -25.58 -26.54
C SER A 653 12.51 -24.10 -26.88
N TRP A 654 12.90 -23.22 -25.95
CA TRP A 654 12.82 -21.76 -26.08
C TRP A 654 14.10 -21.13 -25.51
N PHE A 655 14.87 -20.43 -26.34
CA PHE A 655 16.22 -19.90 -26.01
C PHE A 655 17.15 -20.92 -25.32
N GLY A 656 17.07 -22.21 -25.68
CA GLY A 656 17.90 -23.27 -25.11
C GLY A 656 17.44 -23.84 -23.77
N LYS A 657 16.41 -23.27 -23.13
CA LYS A 657 15.66 -23.96 -22.06
C LYS A 657 14.64 -24.92 -22.68
N THR A 658 14.38 -26.04 -22.02
CA THR A 658 13.17 -26.84 -22.23
C THR A 658 12.08 -26.33 -21.30
N LEU A 659 10.94 -25.94 -21.87
CA LEU A 659 9.75 -25.45 -21.16
C LEU A 659 8.55 -26.31 -21.55
N ALA A 660 7.62 -26.53 -20.62
CA ALA A 660 6.31 -27.07 -20.93
C ALA A 660 5.44 -25.94 -21.52
N GLN A 661 4.89 -26.14 -22.72
CA GLN A 661 3.84 -25.28 -23.26
C GLN A 661 2.48 -25.87 -22.92
N THR A 662 1.64 -25.10 -22.22
CA THR A 662 0.20 -25.41 -22.08
C THR A 662 -0.58 -24.77 -23.23
N LEU A 663 -1.71 -25.37 -23.61
CA LEU A 663 -2.72 -24.79 -24.48
C LEU A 663 -4.11 -25.10 -23.90
N GLU A 664 -4.84 -24.06 -23.53
CA GLU A 664 -6.04 -24.14 -22.70
C GLU A 664 -7.21 -23.40 -23.40
N PRO A 665 -7.96 -24.07 -24.27
CA PRO A 665 -9.22 -23.54 -24.80
C PRO A 665 -10.31 -23.61 -23.73
N ARG A 666 -11.08 -22.53 -23.59
CA ARG A 666 -12.24 -22.41 -22.69
C ARG A 666 -13.46 -21.91 -23.46
N LEU A 667 -14.59 -22.58 -23.24
CA LEU A 667 -15.91 -22.21 -23.76
C LEU A 667 -16.87 -21.98 -22.59
N TYR A 668 -17.61 -20.89 -22.63
CA TYR A 668 -18.60 -20.54 -21.61
C TYR A 668 -19.89 -20.08 -22.28
N TYR A 669 -20.96 -20.86 -22.11
CA TYR A 669 -22.31 -20.51 -22.55
C TYR A 669 -23.09 -19.87 -21.40
N LEU A 670 -23.84 -18.81 -21.68
CA LEU A 670 -24.74 -18.16 -20.73
C LEU A 670 -26.11 -17.88 -21.36
N LEU A 671 -27.17 -18.25 -20.64
CA LEU A 671 -28.57 -17.99 -20.94
C LEU A 671 -29.27 -17.31 -19.74
N VAL A 672 -29.77 -16.10 -19.97
CA VAL A 672 -30.59 -15.30 -19.04
C VAL A 672 -31.78 -14.72 -19.82
N PRO A 673 -33.03 -15.05 -19.49
CA PRO A 673 -34.18 -14.67 -20.29
C PRO A 673 -34.55 -13.19 -20.12
N GLN A 674 -35.04 -12.58 -21.19
CA GLN A 674 -35.43 -11.16 -21.21
C GLN A 674 -36.53 -10.85 -20.18
N ARG A 675 -36.28 -9.83 -19.35
CA ARG A 675 -37.26 -9.18 -18.46
C ARG A 675 -37.06 -7.67 -18.52
N THR A 676 -38.13 -6.92 -18.74
CA THR A 676 -38.13 -5.45 -18.73
C THR A 676 -37.70 -4.93 -17.36
N GLN A 677 -36.67 -4.07 -17.33
CA GLN A 677 -36.07 -3.55 -16.08
C GLN A 677 -36.09 -2.02 -16.01
N ASN A 678 -36.62 -1.35 -17.04
CA ASN A 678 -36.55 0.09 -17.24
C ASN A 678 -37.24 0.91 -16.13
N GLN A 679 -38.20 0.32 -15.41
CA GLN A 679 -38.90 0.95 -14.28
C GLN A 679 -38.16 0.82 -12.93
N ILE A 680 -37.08 0.03 -12.87
CA ILE A 680 -36.22 -0.09 -11.68
C ILE A 680 -35.18 1.04 -11.75
N PRO A 681 -35.05 1.90 -10.72
CA PRO A 681 -33.96 2.88 -10.65
C PRO A 681 -32.57 2.21 -10.68
N VAL A 682 -31.51 3.02 -10.76
CA VAL A 682 -30.13 2.53 -10.70
C VAL A 682 -29.50 3.05 -9.41
N PHE A 683 -29.14 2.13 -8.51
CA PHE A 683 -28.57 2.42 -7.20
C PHE A 683 -27.09 2.03 -7.12
N ASP A 684 -26.73 0.82 -7.58
CA ASP A 684 -25.36 0.29 -7.57
C ASP A 684 -24.92 -0.48 -8.84
N SER A 685 -25.75 -0.52 -9.88
CA SER A 685 -25.33 -1.01 -11.20
C SER A 685 -24.65 0.07 -12.06
N GLY A 686 -23.43 -0.22 -12.49
CA GLY A 686 -22.70 0.46 -13.57
C GLY A 686 -22.19 -0.57 -14.58
N LEU A 687 -21.70 -0.11 -15.73
CA LEU A 687 -21.09 -1.00 -16.73
C LEU A 687 -19.79 -1.61 -16.15
N ALA A 688 -19.68 -2.93 -16.15
CA ALA A 688 -18.45 -3.59 -15.73
C ALA A 688 -17.40 -3.48 -16.86
N ASP A 689 -16.14 -3.36 -16.47
CA ASP A 689 -15.04 -3.23 -17.42
C ASP A 689 -14.86 -4.51 -18.25
N PHE A 690 -14.80 -4.41 -19.58
CA PHE A 690 -14.71 -5.60 -20.44
C PHE A 690 -13.25 -6.05 -20.62
N ASN A 691 -12.88 -7.17 -19.99
CA ASN A 691 -11.53 -7.71 -19.97
C ASN A 691 -11.55 -9.23 -19.69
N PHE A 692 -10.38 -9.89 -19.67
CA PHE A 692 -10.30 -11.36 -19.50
C PHE A 692 -10.87 -11.90 -18.17
N ALA A 693 -10.98 -11.09 -17.11
CA ALA A 693 -11.61 -11.51 -15.86
C ALA A 693 -13.15 -11.43 -15.93
N THR A 694 -13.69 -10.47 -16.68
CA THR A 694 -15.14 -10.22 -16.78
C THR A 694 -15.79 -10.85 -18.02
N ILE A 695 -15.04 -11.25 -19.04
CA ILE A 695 -15.59 -11.86 -20.26
C ILE A 695 -16.37 -13.16 -19.96
N PHE A 696 -16.08 -13.81 -18.83
CA PHE A 696 -16.76 -15.02 -18.31
C PHE A 696 -17.86 -14.74 -17.26
N SER A 697 -18.30 -13.50 -17.07
CA SER A 697 -19.30 -13.15 -16.07
C SER A 697 -20.75 -13.53 -16.45
N ASP A 698 -21.55 -13.86 -15.43
CA ASP A 698 -23.00 -14.04 -15.53
C ASP A 698 -23.75 -12.72 -15.85
N ASN A 699 -23.10 -11.55 -15.72
CA ASN A 699 -23.69 -10.23 -15.95
C ASN A 699 -22.65 -9.21 -16.43
N THR A 700 -23.03 -8.36 -17.38
CA THR A 700 -22.18 -7.27 -17.93
C THR A 700 -22.17 -6.03 -17.03
N TYR A 701 -23.06 -5.96 -16.02
CA TYR A 701 -23.15 -4.85 -15.07
C TYR A 701 -22.63 -5.24 -13.68
N SER A 702 -22.10 -4.26 -12.94
CA SER A 702 -21.94 -4.37 -11.49
C SER A 702 -23.31 -4.36 -10.79
N GLY A 703 -23.32 -4.66 -9.49
CA GLY A 703 -24.56 -4.64 -8.70
C GLY A 703 -25.61 -5.61 -9.23
N VAL A 704 -26.88 -5.35 -8.92
CA VAL A 704 -28.00 -6.19 -9.40
C VAL A 704 -29.22 -5.41 -9.89
N ASP A 705 -29.18 -4.08 -9.97
CA ASP A 705 -30.31 -3.28 -10.50
C ASP A 705 -30.50 -3.46 -12.01
N ARG A 706 -29.43 -3.83 -12.72
CA ARG A 706 -29.46 -4.33 -14.09
C ARG A 706 -28.80 -5.70 -14.16
N ILE A 707 -29.55 -6.66 -14.66
CA ILE A 707 -29.04 -7.97 -15.08
C ILE A 707 -29.37 -8.10 -16.56
N ALA A 708 -28.32 -8.18 -17.39
CA ALA A 708 -28.44 -8.28 -18.83
C ALA A 708 -29.24 -9.53 -19.23
N ASP A 709 -30.10 -9.41 -20.25
CA ASP A 709 -30.60 -10.57 -20.98
C ASP A 709 -29.47 -11.12 -21.87
N ALA A 710 -29.27 -12.43 -21.81
CA ALA A 710 -28.11 -13.08 -22.39
C ALA A 710 -28.52 -14.35 -23.13
N ASN A 711 -28.00 -14.52 -24.34
CA ASN A 711 -27.91 -15.79 -25.02
C ASN A 711 -26.59 -15.72 -25.79
N GLN A 712 -25.51 -16.21 -25.19
CA GLN A 712 -24.16 -15.90 -25.63
C GLN A 712 -23.18 -17.05 -25.38
N VAL A 713 -22.20 -17.20 -26.28
CA VAL A 713 -21.07 -18.11 -26.14
C VAL A 713 -19.80 -17.27 -26.07
N THR A 714 -19.03 -17.44 -25.01
CA THR A 714 -17.68 -16.88 -24.87
C THR A 714 -16.66 -17.96 -25.17
N ALA A 715 -15.68 -17.65 -26.01
CA ALA A 715 -14.54 -18.52 -26.30
C ALA A 715 -13.25 -17.77 -25.95
N ALA A 716 -12.31 -18.45 -25.29
CA ALA A 716 -10.96 -17.98 -25.12
C ALA A 716 -9.95 -19.11 -25.31
N LEU A 717 -8.71 -18.73 -25.58
CA LEU A 717 -7.56 -19.61 -25.70
C LEU A 717 -6.41 -18.99 -24.90
N THR A 718 -5.98 -19.68 -23.84
CA THR A 718 -4.77 -19.35 -23.09
C THR A 718 -3.64 -20.27 -23.54
N SER A 719 -2.41 -19.79 -23.54
CA SER A 719 -1.23 -20.63 -23.65
C SER A 719 -0.12 -20.10 -22.75
N ARG A 720 0.51 -20.99 -22.00
CA ARG A 720 1.62 -20.67 -21.09
C ARG A 720 2.90 -21.35 -21.52
N LEU A 721 4.04 -20.75 -21.20
CA LEU A 721 5.34 -21.41 -21.16
C LEU A 721 5.77 -21.49 -19.70
N ILE A 722 5.96 -22.70 -19.18
CA ILE A 722 6.26 -22.98 -17.78
C ILE A 722 7.57 -23.76 -17.69
N ASP A 723 8.45 -23.39 -16.76
CA ASP A 723 9.66 -24.16 -16.48
C ASP A 723 9.32 -25.41 -15.64
N PRO A 724 9.55 -26.63 -16.15
CA PRO A 724 9.08 -27.86 -15.50
C PRO A 724 9.89 -28.27 -14.26
N GLN A 725 10.96 -27.55 -13.90
CA GLN A 725 11.73 -27.79 -12.68
C GLN A 725 11.37 -26.82 -11.55
N THR A 726 10.94 -25.60 -11.91
CA THR A 726 10.66 -24.52 -10.93
C THR A 726 9.18 -24.12 -10.83
N GLY A 727 8.37 -24.44 -11.84
CA GLY A 727 6.98 -23.96 -11.95
C GLY A 727 6.85 -22.49 -12.36
N GLU A 728 7.94 -21.80 -12.74
CA GLU A 728 7.91 -20.40 -13.17
C GLU A 728 7.13 -20.25 -14.49
N GLU A 729 6.06 -19.45 -14.52
CA GLU A 729 5.36 -19.03 -15.75
C GLU A 729 6.21 -17.96 -16.47
N TYR A 730 6.94 -18.37 -17.51
CA TYR A 730 7.80 -17.48 -18.30
C TYR A 730 6.99 -16.54 -19.19
N VAL A 731 5.97 -17.06 -19.87
CA VAL A 731 5.15 -16.31 -20.83
C VAL A 731 3.71 -16.82 -20.77
N ARG A 732 2.75 -15.91 -20.84
CA ARG A 732 1.33 -16.21 -21.00
C ARG A 732 0.72 -15.38 -22.12
N GLY A 733 0.22 -16.05 -23.15
CA GLY A 733 -0.62 -15.47 -24.20
C GLY A 733 -2.09 -15.80 -23.96
N MET A 734 -2.99 -14.86 -24.23
CA MET A 734 -4.44 -15.03 -24.13
C MET A 734 -5.13 -14.35 -25.31
N ILE A 735 -6.10 -15.02 -25.93
CA ILE A 735 -7.06 -14.40 -26.86
C ILE A 735 -8.47 -14.79 -26.45
N GLY A 736 -9.47 -13.93 -26.66
CA GLY A 736 -10.85 -14.22 -26.28
C GLY A 736 -11.89 -13.29 -26.90
N GLN A 737 -13.07 -13.85 -27.13
CA GLN A 737 -14.22 -13.12 -27.70
C GLN A 737 -15.54 -13.74 -27.21
N ARG A 738 -16.57 -12.90 -27.11
CA ARG A 738 -17.95 -13.30 -26.80
C ARG A 738 -18.81 -13.13 -28.06
N TYR A 739 -19.68 -14.08 -28.33
CA TYR A 739 -20.62 -14.08 -29.44
C TYR A 739 -22.05 -14.10 -28.90
N TYR A 740 -22.82 -13.08 -29.27
CA TYR A 740 -24.21 -12.87 -28.87
C TYR A 740 -25.15 -13.52 -29.89
N LEU A 741 -25.76 -14.64 -29.52
CA LEU A 741 -26.76 -15.37 -30.33
C LEU A 741 -28.10 -14.63 -30.43
N ALA A 742 -28.36 -13.70 -29.51
CA ALA A 742 -29.49 -12.78 -29.54
C ALA A 742 -29.05 -11.35 -29.20
N ARG A 743 -29.86 -10.36 -29.56
CA ARG A 743 -29.70 -8.96 -29.14
C ARG A 743 -29.91 -8.84 -27.63
N GLN A 744 -29.08 -8.04 -26.95
CA GLN A 744 -29.29 -7.64 -25.56
C GLN A 744 -30.22 -6.41 -25.53
N HIS A 745 -31.29 -6.47 -24.75
CA HIS A 745 -32.31 -5.41 -24.63
C HIS A 745 -32.27 -4.67 -23.30
N VAL A 746 -31.74 -5.30 -22.25
CA VAL A 746 -31.58 -4.70 -20.92
C VAL A 746 -30.25 -3.95 -20.89
N THR A 747 -30.32 -2.63 -20.87
CA THR A 747 -29.17 -1.73 -20.76
C THR A 747 -29.31 -0.76 -19.58
N LEU A 748 -28.25 -0.01 -19.29
CA LEU A 748 -28.32 1.16 -18.42
C LEU A 748 -29.05 2.32 -19.11
N PRO A 749 -29.66 3.26 -18.35
CA PRO A 749 -30.29 4.44 -18.93
C PRO A 749 -29.29 5.27 -19.76
N GLY A 750 -29.56 5.43 -21.05
CA GLY A 750 -28.67 6.12 -22.01
C GLY A 750 -27.70 5.21 -22.77
N GLU A 751 -27.57 3.93 -22.41
CA GLU A 751 -26.77 2.94 -23.15
C GLU A 751 -27.60 2.31 -24.30
N PRO A 752 -27.10 2.32 -25.55
CA PRO A 752 -27.80 1.73 -26.69
C PRO A 752 -27.85 0.20 -26.61
N ALA A 753 -28.99 -0.39 -27.01
CA ALA A 753 -29.19 -1.84 -27.01
C ALA A 753 -28.15 -2.56 -27.89
N ARG A 754 -27.32 -3.43 -27.28
CA ARG A 754 -26.21 -4.10 -27.98
C ARG A 754 -26.75 -5.10 -29.02
N PRO A 755 -26.43 -4.95 -30.32
CA PRO A 755 -26.87 -5.89 -31.35
C PRO A 755 -26.25 -7.27 -31.15
N GLY A 756 -26.89 -8.30 -31.71
CA GLY A 756 -26.30 -9.64 -31.79
C GLY A 756 -25.10 -9.69 -32.73
N GLY A 757 -24.32 -10.77 -32.67
CA GLY A 757 -23.03 -10.90 -33.37
C GLY A 757 -21.84 -10.89 -32.40
N THR A 758 -20.71 -10.32 -32.80
CA THR A 758 -19.47 -10.33 -32.02
C THR A 758 -19.41 -9.25 -30.93
N SER A 759 -18.73 -9.57 -29.83
CA SER A 759 -18.13 -8.57 -28.95
C SER A 759 -16.84 -8.03 -29.52
N ASP A 760 -16.37 -6.96 -28.88
CA ASP A 760 -14.97 -6.60 -28.74
C ASP A 760 -14.08 -7.86 -28.63
N PHE A 761 -13.01 -7.94 -29.40
CA PHE A 761 -12.00 -8.98 -29.34
C PHE A 761 -10.90 -8.59 -28.36
N LEU A 762 -10.51 -9.51 -27.48
CA LEU A 762 -9.43 -9.34 -26.51
C LEU A 762 -8.20 -10.15 -26.91
N ALA A 763 -7.02 -9.52 -26.83
CA ALA A 763 -5.73 -10.20 -26.88
C ALA A 763 -4.80 -9.67 -25.79
N ALA A 764 -3.99 -10.54 -25.20
CA ALA A 764 -2.93 -10.17 -24.27
C ALA A 764 -1.71 -11.09 -24.38
N LEU A 765 -0.53 -10.55 -24.11
CA LEU A 765 0.73 -11.27 -24.04
C LEU A 765 1.59 -10.67 -22.92
N SER A 766 1.85 -11.45 -21.87
CA SER A 766 2.58 -11.00 -20.68
C SER A 766 3.67 -11.99 -20.30
N GLY A 767 4.91 -11.54 -20.06
CA GLY A 767 5.99 -12.41 -19.58
C GLY A 767 7.41 -11.97 -19.94
N ARG A 768 8.38 -12.84 -19.62
CA ARG A 768 9.83 -12.68 -19.90
C ARG A 768 10.14 -13.04 -21.37
N LEU A 769 9.63 -12.24 -22.31
CA LEU A 769 9.79 -12.50 -23.76
C LEU A 769 11.25 -12.50 -24.23
N MET A 770 12.15 -11.84 -23.50
CA MET A 770 13.60 -11.87 -23.73
C MET A 770 14.35 -11.96 -22.38
N PRO A 771 15.62 -12.41 -22.35
CA PRO A 771 16.44 -12.37 -21.14
C PRO A 771 16.39 -11.01 -20.45
N ASN A 772 16.15 -11.01 -19.14
CA ASN A 772 16.04 -9.83 -18.29
C ASN A 772 15.04 -8.75 -18.77
N THR A 773 14.10 -9.09 -19.66
CA THR A 773 13.09 -8.17 -20.18
C THR A 773 11.69 -8.75 -19.97
N TYR A 774 10.93 -8.13 -19.08
CA TYR A 774 9.50 -8.41 -18.92
C TYR A 774 8.70 -7.49 -19.86
N THR A 775 7.75 -8.06 -20.59
CA THR A 775 6.85 -7.34 -21.49
C THR A 775 5.40 -7.65 -21.15
N ASP A 776 4.54 -6.64 -21.24
CA ASP A 776 3.09 -6.76 -21.17
C ASP A 776 2.47 -6.07 -22.39
N ILE A 777 1.49 -6.73 -23.00
CA ILE A 777 0.71 -6.23 -24.14
C ILE A 777 -0.75 -6.60 -23.87
N ALA A 778 -1.66 -5.64 -24.03
CA ALA A 778 -3.10 -5.88 -24.02
C ALA A 778 -3.79 -5.05 -25.10
N TRP A 779 -4.74 -5.66 -25.82
CA TRP A 779 -5.49 -5.05 -26.89
C TRP A 779 -6.97 -5.43 -26.79
N GLN A 780 -7.84 -4.43 -26.87
CA GLN A 780 -9.29 -4.53 -26.99
C GLN A 780 -9.68 -3.83 -28.30
N TYR A 781 -10.25 -4.58 -29.23
CA TYR A 781 -10.60 -4.12 -30.58
C TYR A 781 -12.07 -4.39 -30.84
N ASP A 782 -12.84 -3.40 -31.30
CA ASP A 782 -14.23 -3.61 -31.68
C ASP A 782 -14.33 -3.97 -33.18
N PRO A 783 -14.62 -5.24 -33.53
CA PRO A 783 -14.75 -5.66 -34.92
C PRO A 783 -16.02 -5.12 -35.61
N ARG A 784 -16.93 -4.45 -34.88
CA ARG A 784 -18.17 -3.87 -35.43
C ARG A 784 -17.92 -2.46 -35.98
N ASP A 785 -17.18 -1.65 -35.22
CA ASP A 785 -16.76 -0.30 -35.60
C ASP A 785 -15.49 -0.31 -36.48
N GLY A 786 -14.66 -1.36 -36.37
CA GLY A 786 -13.32 -1.40 -36.98
C GLY A 786 -12.27 -0.65 -36.18
N GLU A 787 -12.55 -0.35 -34.90
CA GLU A 787 -11.80 0.59 -34.07
C GLU A 787 -11.13 -0.08 -32.87
N THR A 788 -10.03 0.51 -32.40
CA THR A 788 -9.38 0.05 -31.16
C THR A 788 -9.98 0.77 -29.97
N GLU A 789 -10.60 0.01 -29.08
CA GLU A 789 -11.10 0.51 -27.79
C GLU A 789 -9.97 0.81 -26.82
N ARG A 790 -9.03 -0.13 -26.68
CA ARG A 790 -7.87 0.01 -25.80
C ARG A 790 -6.66 -0.70 -26.35
N PHE A 791 -5.50 -0.10 -26.14
CA PHE A 791 -4.22 -0.73 -26.39
C PHE A 791 -3.22 -0.29 -25.34
N SER A 792 -2.52 -1.23 -24.72
CA SER A 792 -1.38 -0.96 -23.87
C SER A 792 -0.23 -1.88 -24.22
N ILE A 793 0.98 -1.32 -24.24
CA ILE A 793 2.23 -2.05 -24.35
C ILE A 793 3.21 -1.49 -23.34
N GLY A 794 3.88 -2.35 -22.60
CA GLY A 794 4.88 -2.00 -21.60
C GLY A 794 6.06 -2.97 -21.62
N GLY A 795 7.28 -2.44 -21.52
CA GLY A 795 8.50 -3.21 -21.37
C GLY A 795 9.29 -2.73 -20.15
N ARG A 796 9.76 -3.67 -19.33
CA ARG A 796 10.72 -3.48 -18.24
C ARG A 796 11.97 -4.29 -18.55
N TRP A 797 13.07 -3.61 -18.85
CA TRP A 797 14.39 -4.22 -18.91
C TRP A 797 15.10 -4.02 -17.57
N GLN A 798 15.45 -5.12 -16.90
CA GLN A 798 16.08 -5.12 -15.59
C GLN A 798 17.23 -6.13 -15.55
N PRO A 799 18.42 -5.78 -16.06
CA PRO A 799 19.56 -6.70 -16.12
C PRO A 799 20.22 -7.02 -14.78
N ASP A 800 19.96 -6.25 -13.72
CA ASP A 800 20.60 -6.38 -12.40
C ASP A 800 19.77 -5.65 -11.31
N PHE A 801 20.20 -5.76 -10.05
CA PHE A 801 19.69 -4.93 -8.96
C PHE A 801 20.01 -3.44 -9.20
N ALA A 802 19.04 -2.55 -8.93
CA ALA A 802 19.11 -1.11 -9.16
C ALA A 802 19.51 -0.67 -10.60
N LYS A 803 19.34 -1.56 -11.59
CA LYS A 803 19.47 -1.29 -13.03
C LYS A 803 18.14 -1.63 -13.69
N VAL A 804 17.26 -0.65 -13.87
CA VAL A 804 15.95 -0.86 -14.52
C VAL A 804 15.58 0.29 -15.44
N LEU A 805 15.11 -0.04 -16.65
CA LEU A 805 14.49 0.89 -17.59
C LEU A 805 13.11 0.35 -17.98
N ASN A 806 12.10 1.20 -17.84
CA ASN A 806 10.70 0.95 -18.18
C ASN A 806 10.26 1.90 -19.29
N ALA A 807 9.53 1.39 -20.27
CA ALA A 807 8.84 2.18 -21.28
C ALA A 807 7.44 1.60 -21.51
N SER A 808 6.41 2.44 -21.55
CA SER A 808 5.05 2.01 -21.86
C SER A 808 4.25 3.06 -22.62
N TYR A 809 3.27 2.59 -23.39
CA TYR A 809 2.28 3.38 -24.08
C TYR A 809 0.89 2.87 -23.71
N ARG A 810 -0.05 3.78 -23.45
CA ARG A 810 -1.46 3.47 -23.20
C ARG A 810 -2.37 4.33 -24.07
N TYR A 811 -3.30 3.66 -24.72
CA TYR A 811 -4.42 4.22 -25.47
C TYR A 811 -5.77 3.70 -24.92
N THR A 812 -6.77 4.56 -24.90
CA THR A 812 -8.17 4.26 -24.58
C THR A 812 -9.05 5.24 -25.38
N ARG A 813 -10.00 4.71 -26.17
CA ARG A 813 -10.90 5.48 -27.06
C ARG A 813 -11.80 6.39 -26.23
N ASP A 814 -11.97 7.64 -26.69
CA ASP A 814 -12.76 8.64 -25.98
C ASP A 814 -14.26 8.36 -26.13
N HIS A 815 -14.93 8.17 -25.00
CA HIS A 815 -16.36 7.92 -24.87
C HIS A 815 -17.06 9.00 -24.03
N SER A 816 -16.39 10.11 -23.70
CA SER A 816 -16.92 11.17 -22.84
C SER A 816 -18.23 11.82 -23.34
N GLY A 817 -18.55 11.71 -24.64
CA GLY A 817 -19.83 12.13 -25.21
C GLY A 817 -21.01 11.18 -24.98
N ILE A 818 -20.81 10.03 -24.32
CA ILE A 818 -21.83 9.01 -24.04
C ILE A 818 -22.06 8.90 -22.52
N THR A 819 -23.32 8.69 -22.11
CA THR A 819 -23.69 8.54 -20.69
C THR A 819 -22.94 7.40 -20.03
N GLY A 820 -22.02 7.73 -19.10
CA GLY A 820 -21.18 6.76 -18.40
C GLY A 820 -19.90 6.35 -19.14
N GLY A 821 -19.61 6.95 -20.30
CA GLY A 821 -18.40 6.67 -21.08
C GLY A 821 -17.12 7.26 -20.47
N THR A 822 -15.97 6.62 -20.74
CA THR A 822 -14.67 7.05 -20.22
C THR A 822 -14.02 8.14 -21.07
N PRO A 823 -13.35 9.15 -20.46
CA PRO A 823 -12.55 10.11 -21.21
C PRO A 823 -11.38 9.42 -21.93
N GLY A 824 -11.01 9.94 -23.09
CA GLY A 824 -9.91 9.42 -23.89
C GLY A 824 -8.57 9.47 -23.16
N ILE A 825 -7.75 8.43 -23.35
CA ILE A 825 -6.36 8.39 -22.85
C ILE A 825 -5.44 8.12 -24.04
N ARG A 826 -4.40 8.93 -24.20
CA ARG A 826 -3.28 8.62 -25.10
C ARG A 826 -2.01 9.16 -24.46
N GLN A 827 -1.22 8.29 -23.85
CA GLN A 827 -0.05 8.69 -23.05
C GLN A 827 1.14 7.75 -23.22
N VAL A 828 2.34 8.30 -23.07
CA VAL A 828 3.59 7.55 -22.91
C VAL A 828 4.14 7.73 -21.50
N ASP A 829 4.74 6.68 -20.96
CA ASP A 829 5.39 6.68 -19.65
C ASP A 829 6.75 5.98 -19.75
N PHE A 830 7.81 6.73 -19.47
CA PHE A 830 9.16 6.20 -19.33
C PHE A 830 9.59 6.35 -17.87
N SER A 831 10.22 5.34 -17.28
CA SER A 831 10.82 5.46 -15.95
C SER A 831 12.04 4.57 -15.78
N GLY A 832 12.90 4.86 -14.82
CA GLY A 832 14.06 4.01 -14.56
C GLY A 832 14.93 4.45 -13.40
N GLN A 833 15.80 3.53 -13.00
CA GLN A 833 16.91 3.74 -12.08
C GLN A 833 18.16 3.17 -12.74
N TRP A 834 19.23 3.96 -12.83
CA TRP A 834 20.44 3.53 -13.52
C TRP A 834 21.71 4.06 -12.86
N PRO A 835 22.75 3.23 -12.64
CA PRO A 835 24.03 3.70 -12.12
C PRO A 835 24.74 4.60 -13.13
N LEU A 836 25.12 5.79 -12.70
CA LEU A 836 25.91 6.76 -13.45
C LEU A 836 27.43 6.57 -13.22
N GLY A 837 27.80 5.71 -12.26
CA GLY A 837 29.17 5.40 -11.87
C GLY A 837 29.60 6.08 -10.57
N ARG A 838 30.68 5.59 -9.96
CA ARG A 838 31.24 6.12 -8.69
C ARG A 838 30.18 6.32 -7.58
N GLY A 839 29.31 5.33 -7.36
CA GLY A 839 28.26 5.38 -6.33
C GLY A 839 27.01 6.20 -6.70
N TRP A 840 27.01 6.97 -7.80
CA TRP A 840 25.86 7.72 -8.28
C TRP A 840 24.86 6.84 -9.04
N TYR A 841 23.57 7.08 -8.79
CA TYR A 841 22.44 6.53 -9.52
C TYR A 841 21.50 7.67 -9.94
N GLY A 842 21.08 7.66 -11.21
CA GLY A 842 20.01 8.52 -11.69
C GLY A 842 18.67 7.82 -11.55
N VAL A 843 17.66 8.54 -11.06
CA VAL A 843 16.26 8.09 -11.00
C VAL A 843 15.37 9.04 -11.80
N GLY A 844 14.42 8.50 -12.56
CA GLY A 844 13.52 9.32 -13.35
C GLY A 844 12.19 8.68 -13.71
N ARG A 845 11.20 9.53 -14.00
CA ARG A 845 9.94 9.20 -14.67
C ARG A 845 9.49 10.37 -15.53
N PHE A 846 8.94 10.09 -16.71
CA PHE A 846 8.32 11.07 -17.59
C PHE A 846 7.03 10.47 -18.15
N ASN A 847 5.90 10.98 -17.69
CA ASN A 847 4.56 10.63 -18.15
C ASN A 847 3.92 11.82 -18.88
N TYR A 848 3.54 11.61 -20.13
CA TYR A 848 3.07 12.67 -21.03
C TYR A 848 1.78 12.27 -21.76
N SER A 849 0.74 13.10 -21.63
CA SER A 849 -0.50 13.02 -22.39
C SER A 849 -0.26 13.56 -23.79
N ILE A 850 -0.25 12.65 -24.78
CA ILE A 850 -0.20 13.00 -26.21
C ILE A 850 -1.53 13.64 -26.65
N LEU A 851 -2.65 13.22 -26.03
CA LEU A 851 -3.98 13.77 -26.31
C LEU A 851 -4.06 15.26 -25.91
N GLU A 852 -3.68 15.57 -24.68
CA GLU A 852 -3.77 16.94 -24.12
C GLU A 852 -2.48 17.75 -24.29
N LYS A 853 -1.45 17.15 -24.90
CA LYS A 853 -0.10 17.71 -25.10
C LYS A 853 0.60 18.17 -23.81
N LYS A 854 0.23 17.60 -22.65
CA LYS A 854 0.69 18.02 -21.32
C LYS A 854 1.47 16.93 -20.57
N ILE A 855 2.45 17.33 -19.77
CA ILE A 855 3.12 16.43 -18.80
C ILE A 855 2.11 16.14 -17.68
N ILE A 856 1.83 14.85 -17.44
CA ILE A 856 0.99 14.40 -16.32
C ILE A 856 1.84 14.32 -15.05
N GLU A 857 3.01 13.69 -15.14
CA GLU A 857 3.97 13.55 -14.05
C GLU A 857 5.40 13.50 -14.59
N ALA A 858 6.30 14.24 -13.97
CA ALA A 858 7.74 14.14 -14.17
C ALA A 858 8.43 13.98 -12.82
N ILE A 859 9.37 13.03 -12.74
CA ILE A 859 10.24 12.79 -11.61
C ILE A 859 11.67 12.79 -12.15
N GLY A 860 12.58 13.48 -11.46
CA GLY A 860 14.01 13.46 -11.79
C GLY A 860 14.82 13.62 -10.52
N GLY A 861 15.82 12.77 -10.32
CA GLY A 861 16.63 12.79 -9.12
C GLY A 861 17.95 12.04 -9.23
N LEU A 862 18.78 12.26 -8.23
CA LEU A 862 20.06 11.61 -8.04
C LEU A 862 20.10 10.97 -6.66
N GLU A 863 20.60 9.74 -6.60
CA GLU A 863 20.98 9.06 -5.37
C GLU A 863 22.50 8.84 -5.39
N TYR A 864 23.18 8.99 -4.26
CA TYR A 864 24.60 8.73 -4.11
C TYR A 864 24.83 7.79 -2.93
N ASN A 865 25.37 6.60 -3.19
CA ASN A 865 25.73 5.63 -2.17
C ASN A 865 27.23 5.71 -1.86
N ALA A 866 27.56 6.06 -0.60
CA ALA A 866 28.91 6.17 -0.07
C ALA A 866 29.32 4.97 0.82
N GLY A 867 28.56 3.88 0.82
CA GLY A 867 28.77 2.73 1.70
C GLY A 867 28.12 2.92 3.08
N CYS A 868 28.59 3.86 3.90
CA CYS A 868 28.02 4.11 5.23
C CYS A 868 26.94 5.20 5.28
N TRP A 869 26.67 5.89 4.16
CA TRP A 869 25.52 6.80 4.01
C TRP A 869 25.00 6.83 2.57
N VAL A 870 23.76 7.32 2.40
CA VAL A 870 23.14 7.58 1.11
C VAL A 870 22.51 8.98 1.08
N GLY A 871 22.93 9.81 0.13
CA GLY A 871 22.25 11.06 -0.20
C GLY A 871 21.22 10.86 -1.31
N ARG A 872 20.05 11.50 -1.20
CA ARG A 872 19.02 11.51 -2.27
C ARG A 872 18.45 12.90 -2.47
N ILE A 873 18.38 13.33 -3.72
CA ILE A 873 17.72 14.57 -4.14
C ILE A 873 16.78 14.23 -5.29
N VAL A 874 15.47 14.45 -5.10
CA VAL A 874 14.43 14.09 -6.07
C VAL A 874 13.46 15.25 -6.25
N LEU A 875 13.28 15.71 -7.49
CA LEU A 875 12.23 16.63 -7.90
C LEU A 875 11.05 15.83 -8.45
N GLN A 876 9.83 16.18 -8.03
CA GLN A 876 8.58 15.72 -8.65
C GLN A 876 7.76 16.93 -9.10
N ARG A 877 7.19 16.85 -10.29
CA ARG A 877 6.10 17.74 -10.75
C ARG A 877 4.95 16.86 -11.23
N TYR A 878 3.74 17.14 -10.78
CA TYR A 878 2.53 16.48 -11.28
C TYR A 878 1.40 17.49 -11.53
N ALA A 879 0.54 17.17 -12.50
CA ALA A 879 -0.72 17.88 -12.74
C ALA A 879 -1.87 17.18 -12.01
N SER A 880 -2.80 17.96 -11.45
CA SER A 880 -4.06 17.46 -10.92
C SER A 880 -5.09 17.22 -12.03
N ALA A 881 -6.22 16.61 -11.69
CA ALA A 881 -7.37 16.51 -12.60
C ALA A 881 -7.97 17.88 -13.00
N SER A 882 -7.76 18.94 -12.20
CA SER A 882 -8.19 20.31 -12.50
C SER A 882 -7.15 21.13 -13.29
N GLY A 883 -6.02 20.53 -13.67
CA GLY A 883 -4.92 21.20 -14.37
C GLY A 883 -3.87 21.87 -13.45
N ASP A 884 -4.16 22.04 -12.16
CA ASP A 884 -3.22 22.55 -11.16
C ASP A 884 -1.92 21.75 -11.13
N THR A 885 -0.76 22.39 -11.30
CA THR A 885 0.53 21.70 -11.13
C THR A 885 1.10 21.89 -9.73
N ASN A 886 1.33 20.80 -9.01
CA ASN A 886 2.16 20.79 -7.80
C ASN A 886 3.61 20.44 -8.20
N THR A 887 4.58 21.12 -7.63
CA THR A 887 6.01 20.79 -7.76
C THR A 887 6.60 20.66 -6.36
N ALA A 888 7.28 19.55 -6.09
CA ALA A 888 7.88 19.24 -4.80
C ALA A 888 9.36 18.87 -4.97
N LEU A 889 10.19 19.34 -4.04
CA LEU A 889 11.57 18.91 -3.88
C LEU A 889 11.68 18.06 -2.62
N PHE A 890 12.21 16.85 -2.81
CA PHE A 890 12.56 15.93 -1.74
C PHE A 890 14.09 15.88 -1.60
N ALA A 891 14.59 16.13 -0.39
CA ALA A 891 15.99 15.93 -0.04
C ALA A 891 16.07 15.00 1.19
N GLN A 892 16.94 13.99 1.13
CA GLN A 892 17.16 13.02 2.20
C GLN A 892 18.64 12.70 2.36
N LEU A 893 19.10 12.61 3.60
CA LEU A 893 20.35 11.99 3.99
C LEU A 893 20.05 10.79 4.89
N GLU A 894 20.40 9.60 4.44
CA GLU A 894 20.27 8.35 5.18
C GLU A 894 21.65 7.90 5.67
N LEU A 895 21.83 7.94 7.00
CA LEU A 895 23.03 7.45 7.68
C LEU A 895 22.77 5.96 7.96
N ASN A 896 23.52 5.07 7.29
CA ASN A 896 23.15 3.66 7.22
C ASN A 896 23.18 3.01 8.60
N ASP A 897 22.14 2.23 8.87
CA ASP A 897 21.90 1.55 10.15
C ASP A 897 21.83 2.50 11.40
N PHE A 898 21.67 3.82 11.18
CA PHE A 898 21.49 4.83 12.24
C PHE A 898 20.23 5.71 12.08
N SER A 899 20.09 6.50 11.00
CA SER A 899 19.04 7.54 10.93
C SER A 899 18.70 8.02 9.51
N LYS A 900 17.53 8.65 9.33
CA LYS A 900 17.05 9.21 8.05
C LYS A 900 16.58 10.66 8.23
N ILE A 901 17.38 11.60 7.75
CA ILE A 901 17.18 13.04 7.86
C ILE A 901 16.51 13.55 6.58
N GLY A 902 15.50 14.42 6.70
CA GLY A 902 14.84 15.05 5.55
C GLY A 902 13.65 14.26 4.97
N SER A 903 12.98 14.84 3.97
CA SER A 903 11.80 14.26 3.33
C SER A 903 12.13 12.99 2.54
N ASN A 904 11.50 11.86 2.89
CA ASN A 904 11.77 10.55 2.30
C ASN A 904 11.15 10.36 0.89
N PRO A 905 11.94 10.22 -0.20
CA PRO A 905 11.41 9.95 -1.53
C PRO A 905 11.19 8.45 -1.82
N LEU A 906 11.64 7.52 -0.96
CA LEU A 906 11.69 6.09 -1.27
C LEU A 906 10.33 5.46 -1.60
N GLU A 907 9.27 5.88 -0.90
CA GLU A 907 7.91 5.38 -1.15
C GLU A 907 7.35 5.90 -2.49
N LEU A 908 7.74 7.11 -2.88
CA LEU A 908 7.44 7.70 -4.18
C LEU A 908 8.22 6.97 -5.27
N LEU A 909 9.54 6.78 -5.13
CA LEU A 909 10.37 6.12 -6.14
C LEU A 909 9.94 4.67 -6.37
N ALA A 910 9.82 3.87 -5.30
CA ALA A 910 9.43 2.45 -5.42
C ALA A 910 8.06 2.27 -6.07
N ARG A 911 7.08 3.13 -5.74
CA ARG A 911 5.72 3.08 -6.32
C ARG A 911 5.62 3.69 -7.72
N ARG A 912 6.60 4.51 -8.13
CA ARG A 912 6.59 5.22 -9.42
C ARG A 912 7.54 4.62 -10.45
N ILE A 913 8.52 3.81 -10.04
CA ILE A 913 9.51 3.20 -10.91
C ILE A 913 9.48 1.68 -10.67
N PRO A 914 8.71 0.92 -11.47
CA PRO A 914 8.66 -0.53 -11.36
C PRO A 914 10.07 -1.14 -11.42
N GLY A 915 10.40 -2.02 -10.47
CA GLY A 915 11.73 -2.64 -10.36
C GLY A 915 12.80 -1.79 -9.67
N TYR A 916 12.47 -0.62 -9.10
CA TYR A 916 13.40 0.20 -8.31
C TYR A 916 14.02 -0.57 -7.14
N GLY A 917 15.36 -0.59 -7.08
CA GLY A 917 16.14 -1.20 -6.00
C GLY A 917 16.61 -0.17 -4.98
N ARG A 918 16.49 -0.48 -3.69
CA ARG A 918 17.06 0.38 -2.63
C ARG A 918 18.57 0.15 -2.55
N ILE A 919 19.35 1.11 -3.03
CA ILE A 919 20.80 0.99 -3.21
C ILE A 919 21.65 0.73 -1.95
N ASN A 920 21.05 0.80 -0.74
CA ASN A 920 21.70 0.43 0.53
C ASN A 920 21.20 -0.90 1.13
N GLN A 921 20.37 -1.66 0.42
CA GLN A 921 20.05 -3.04 0.76
C GLN A 921 20.98 -4.00 0.01
N SER A 922 21.41 -5.07 0.67
CA SER A 922 22.28 -6.08 0.06
C SER A 922 21.55 -6.83 -1.07
N PRO A 923 22.21 -7.15 -2.20
CA PRO A 923 21.64 -8.01 -3.22
C PRO A 923 21.42 -9.46 -2.76
N SER A 924 21.91 -9.85 -1.57
CA SER A 924 21.70 -11.19 -0.97
C SER A 924 20.25 -11.49 -0.54
N ASN A 925 19.28 -10.62 -0.85
CA ASN A 925 17.85 -10.94 -0.78
C ASN A 925 17.19 -10.91 -2.18
N PRO A 926 17.38 -11.96 -3.01
CA PRO A 926 16.80 -12.07 -4.35
C PRO A 926 15.30 -12.44 -4.35
N ALA A 927 14.56 -12.24 -3.24
CA ALA A 927 13.16 -12.66 -3.08
C ALA A 927 12.12 -11.53 -3.33
N PHE A 928 12.52 -10.36 -3.86
CA PHE A 928 11.58 -9.29 -4.19
C PHE A 928 10.84 -9.50 -5.52
N GLY A 929 9.91 -10.46 -5.49
CA GLY A 929 8.80 -10.58 -6.44
C GLY A 929 7.48 -10.23 -5.75
N TYR A 930 6.81 -9.18 -6.23
CA TYR A 930 5.48 -8.68 -5.84
C TYR A 930 5.37 -7.92 -4.49
N ASP A 931 4.34 -7.06 -4.42
CA ASP A 931 3.84 -6.36 -3.23
C ASP A 931 3.20 -7.32 -2.22
#